data_AF-K6FHZ2-F1
#
_entry.id   AF-K6FHZ2-F1
#
_cell.length_a   1.000
_cell.length_b   1.000
_cell.length_c   1.000
_cell.angle_alpha   90.00
_cell.angle_beta   90.00
_cell.angle_gamma   90.00
#
_symmetry.space_group_name_H-M   'P 1'
#
loop_
_entity.id
_entity.type
_entity.pdbx_description
1 polymer ?
#
loop_
_entity_poly.entity_id
_entity_poly.type
_entity_poly.pdbx_seq_one_letter_code
_entity_poly.pdbx_strand_id
1 'polypeptide(L)'
;MNSKLYALGRVRGAACCFLALAALLLLHVAPAGAVTRYVDAAVASSGDGASWTTAFKTIQDGLNAAASGDTVEVAGGTYAESLTTVTAGVTVAGSTASGKNGPVRVLGPADSSVLTVSHQTVWRRLTFDGSQNAADWYVVRVSSGAPTFDQCVIGPGQRLLNISTGGATFTRTTLQEARWAATGFSNIVYVNAGAAAPVTFDYCLFGDMQFGYINIATASQVAFNNCLLAGFLGEILYVPSGVAVSGGVNLTNCLAMGNGYATQALIINDSSSTAVTLTNCLIQDMAPVNMNLARFAGNVTEVSPLSPGSPKLAHGRRPALLNLGIDDAEHIPFFAQVAALANSTYGMKMTSAVDAADASDANWTTLQPLVNAGNEVAAHSAHHVYLPETKLMTLTYSGPGTNVVVAVAGGGTGTPATSLAVSATGDSVANFSLDLSAPTSIGDICGAINAKSGFTCGLITETGTSYTSGPVLARDLAQVAGVSIKNVTATLLRDDAQFFADEIAAPKATIEHKLSAASGGSYACTSFVYPFLGENPTVRAAVAGAGYLAARNGYNGFYAMGGFYSGTTPSGYDALDIWAVQPGAVFGNLDKGLTPEVMAQRVSAFLEWAKFTGAAVSLFSHGEDEYSLSEWSALLALIAADPDVTVTTLAGIQAYLAANAQSAVNLVYTRTVWPDVADYQPLAGSPLLDAGAAYAAAKTDFGGQLVPAGTIPSVGLYQRGTASSGFTPAPLMLLLLQ
;
A
#
# COMPACT_ATOMS: atom_id res chain seq x y z
N MET A 1 89.67 -27.01 37.14
CA MET A 1 91.02 -26.44 37.41
C MET A 1 91.19 -25.22 36.53
N ASN A 2 91.57 -24.09 37.12
CA ASN A 2 92.54 -23.08 36.65
C ASN A 2 92.84 -23.03 35.14
N SER A 3 92.96 -21.90 34.44
CA SER A 3 92.79 -20.45 34.64
C SER A 3 93.42 -19.78 33.40
N LYS A 4 93.19 -18.47 33.21
CA LYS A 4 93.98 -17.51 32.39
C LYS A 4 93.72 -17.51 30.88
N LEU A 5 93.83 -16.40 30.13
CA LEU A 5 93.85 -14.93 30.33
C LEU A 5 93.81 -14.35 28.89
N TYR A 6 93.15 -13.20 28.70
CA TYR A 6 93.38 -12.09 27.75
C TYR A 6 94.15 -12.29 26.43
N ALA A 7 93.57 -11.84 25.30
CA ALA A 7 93.91 -10.54 24.67
C ALA A 7 93.20 -10.34 23.32
N LEU A 8 92.70 -9.12 23.07
CA LEU A 8 92.14 -8.64 21.81
C LEU A 8 93.20 -8.51 20.70
N GLY A 9 92.79 -8.73 19.45
CA GLY A 9 93.43 -8.06 18.32
C GLY A 9 93.21 -8.67 16.93
N ARG A 10 92.40 -7.98 16.12
CA ARG A 10 92.31 -7.97 14.63
C ARG A 10 91.36 -8.95 13.96
N VAL A 11 90.14 -8.46 13.69
CA VAL A 11 89.21 -9.00 12.69
C VAL A 11 89.54 -8.36 11.33
N ARG A 12 90.03 -9.16 10.38
CA ARG A 12 89.99 -8.88 8.95
C ARG A 12 89.55 -10.17 8.25
N GLY A 13 88.36 -10.17 7.64
CA GLY A 13 87.93 -11.28 6.78
C GLY A 13 86.50 -11.78 7.03
N ALA A 14 85.49 -10.89 7.02
CA ALA A 14 84.08 -11.32 6.99
C ALA A 14 83.15 -10.27 6.35
N ALA A 15 83.65 -9.47 5.39
CA ALA A 15 82.87 -8.39 4.79
C ALA A 15 82.26 -8.73 3.39
N CYS A 16 82.56 -9.90 2.80
CA CYS A 16 82.09 -10.22 1.44
C CYS A 16 80.93 -11.23 1.35
N CYS A 17 80.53 -11.90 2.43
CA CYS A 17 79.37 -12.83 2.41
C CYS A 17 78.06 -12.23 2.96
N PHE A 18 78.09 -11.08 3.64
CA PHE A 18 76.88 -10.41 4.16
C PHE A 18 76.22 -9.44 3.17
N LEU A 19 76.94 -8.98 2.14
CA LEU A 19 76.39 -8.08 1.12
C LEU A 19 75.61 -8.82 0.01
N ALA A 20 75.86 -10.12 -0.19
CA ALA A 20 75.11 -10.93 -1.15
C ALA A 20 73.73 -11.40 -0.61
N LEU A 21 73.57 -11.51 0.71
CA LEU A 21 72.31 -11.90 1.34
C LEU A 21 71.36 -10.70 1.57
N ALA A 22 71.89 -9.49 1.68
CA ALA A 22 71.10 -8.26 1.76
C ALA A 22 70.60 -7.76 0.38
N ALA A 23 71.29 -8.13 -0.71
CA ALA A 23 70.89 -7.77 -2.07
C ALA A 23 69.81 -8.70 -2.67
N LEU A 24 69.59 -9.89 -2.10
CA LEU A 24 68.54 -10.84 -2.51
C LEU A 24 67.21 -10.64 -1.75
N LEU A 25 67.18 -9.77 -0.74
CA LEU A 25 65.98 -9.34 0.00
C LEU A 25 65.38 -8.01 -0.51
N LEU A 26 65.91 -7.47 -1.62
CA LEU A 26 65.28 -6.42 -2.43
C LEU A 26 64.49 -7.03 -3.60
N LEU A 27 63.81 -8.15 -3.34
CA LEU A 27 62.68 -8.55 -4.16
C LEU A 27 61.67 -7.41 -4.08
N HIS A 28 61.54 -6.75 -5.23
CA HIS A 28 60.67 -5.63 -5.46
C HIS A 28 59.29 -5.97 -4.89
N VAL A 29 58.92 -5.34 -3.78
CA VAL A 29 57.50 -5.08 -3.52
C VAL A 29 57.12 -4.06 -4.58
N ALA A 30 56.86 -4.54 -5.80
CA ALA A 30 56.11 -3.77 -6.75
C ALA A 30 54.82 -3.40 -6.03
N PRO A 31 54.41 -2.12 -6.02
CA PRO A 31 53.07 -1.80 -5.56
C PRO A 31 52.15 -2.69 -6.41
N ALA A 32 51.41 -3.59 -5.77
CA ALA A 32 50.30 -4.26 -6.44
C ALA A 32 49.35 -3.14 -6.83
N GLY A 33 49.49 -2.65 -8.06
CA GLY A 33 48.64 -1.61 -8.59
C GLY A 33 47.25 -2.20 -8.66
N ALA A 34 46.30 -1.58 -7.96
CA ALA A 34 44.89 -1.86 -8.16
C ALA A 34 44.60 -1.80 -9.67
N VAL A 35 44.11 -2.90 -10.24
CA VAL A 35 43.72 -2.96 -11.65
C VAL A 35 42.20 -2.91 -11.80
N THR A 36 41.77 -2.43 -12.96
CA THR A 36 40.35 -2.51 -13.35
C THR A 36 40.11 -3.79 -14.16
N ARG A 37 39.11 -4.57 -13.76
CA ARG A 37 38.59 -5.74 -14.47
C ARG A 37 37.26 -5.37 -15.11
N TYR A 38 37.20 -5.43 -16.43
CA TYR A 38 35.99 -5.06 -17.19
C TYR A 38 35.05 -6.26 -17.33
N VAL A 39 33.76 -6.01 -17.11
CA VAL A 39 32.67 -7.00 -17.24
C VAL A 39 31.59 -6.44 -18.17
N ASP A 40 31.15 -7.21 -19.16
CA ASP A 40 30.13 -6.79 -20.12
C ASP A 40 29.28 -7.98 -20.59
N ALA A 41 27.99 -7.98 -20.24
CA ALA A 41 27.06 -9.05 -20.61
C ALA A 41 26.91 -9.23 -22.13
N ALA A 42 27.19 -8.21 -22.92
CA ALA A 42 27.05 -8.24 -24.38
C ALA A 42 28.20 -8.95 -25.11
N VAL A 43 29.31 -9.27 -24.45
CA VAL A 43 30.39 -10.05 -25.09
C VAL A 43 29.94 -11.50 -25.33
N ALA A 44 30.40 -12.09 -26.43
CA ALA A 44 30.01 -13.44 -26.81
C ALA A 44 30.43 -14.49 -25.75
N SER A 45 31.65 -14.38 -25.24
CA SER A 45 32.27 -15.26 -24.24
C SER A 45 33.21 -14.46 -23.34
N SER A 46 33.45 -14.93 -22.11
CA SER A 46 34.38 -14.29 -21.17
C SER A 46 35.81 -14.21 -21.73
N GLY A 47 36.40 -13.02 -21.72
CA GLY A 47 37.82 -12.79 -21.99
C GLY A 47 38.67 -12.77 -20.70
N ASP A 48 39.68 -11.91 -20.64
CA ASP A 48 40.61 -11.75 -19.50
C ASP A 48 40.31 -10.54 -18.59
N GLY A 49 39.31 -9.74 -18.95
CA GLY A 49 38.88 -8.54 -18.24
C GLY A 49 39.87 -7.37 -18.30
N ALA A 50 40.93 -7.42 -19.10
CA ALA A 50 41.94 -6.35 -19.15
C ALA A 50 41.47 -5.09 -19.92
N SER A 51 40.43 -5.21 -20.74
CA SER A 51 39.82 -4.12 -21.50
C SER A 51 38.34 -4.41 -21.77
N TRP A 52 37.57 -3.41 -22.23
CA TRP A 52 36.20 -3.65 -22.73
C TRP A 52 36.13 -4.66 -23.89
N THR A 53 37.18 -4.77 -24.71
CA THR A 53 37.21 -5.72 -25.85
C THR A 53 37.41 -7.16 -25.38
N THR A 54 38.11 -7.34 -24.27
CA THR A 54 38.42 -8.63 -23.66
C THR A 54 37.68 -8.82 -22.33
N ALA A 55 36.55 -8.13 -22.14
CA ALA A 55 35.80 -8.13 -20.89
C ALA A 55 35.34 -9.55 -20.49
N PHE A 56 35.17 -9.76 -19.19
CA PHE A 56 34.46 -10.93 -18.68
C PHE A 56 32.97 -10.84 -19.04
N LYS A 57 32.31 -11.97 -19.28
CA LYS A 57 30.88 -12.00 -19.61
C LYS A 57 30.00 -11.85 -18.36
N THR A 58 30.47 -12.37 -17.22
CA THR A 58 29.73 -12.39 -15.95
C THR A 58 30.47 -11.57 -14.90
N ILE A 59 29.73 -11.07 -13.91
CA ILE A 59 30.29 -10.35 -12.78
C ILE A 59 31.09 -11.33 -11.90
N GLN A 60 30.62 -12.58 -11.76
CA GLN A 60 31.34 -13.59 -10.99
C GLN A 60 32.73 -13.89 -11.58
N ASP A 61 32.90 -13.92 -12.90
CA ASP A 61 34.23 -14.08 -13.53
C ASP A 61 35.16 -12.92 -13.17
N GLY A 62 34.64 -11.68 -13.16
CA GLY A 62 35.37 -10.50 -12.70
C GLY A 62 35.79 -10.60 -11.23
N LEU A 63 34.89 -11.05 -10.35
CA LEU A 63 35.17 -11.28 -8.93
C LEU A 63 36.21 -12.38 -8.71
N ASN A 64 36.17 -13.45 -9.49
CA ASN A 64 37.14 -14.55 -9.41
C ASN A 64 38.55 -14.10 -9.81
N ALA A 65 38.67 -13.13 -10.74
CA ALA A 65 39.95 -12.62 -11.22
C ALA A 65 40.50 -11.42 -10.42
N ALA A 66 39.66 -10.78 -9.59
CA ALA A 66 40.01 -9.59 -8.83
C ALA A 66 40.84 -9.91 -7.58
N ALA A 67 41.92 -9.16 -7.38
CA ALA A 67 42.70 -9.15 -6.16
C ALA A 67 42.27 -8.01 -5.23
N SER A 68 42.78 -8.01 -4.00
CA SER A 68 42.52 -6.93 -3.05
C SER A 68 42.98 -5.58 -3.60
N GLY A 69 42.10 -4.58 -3.55
CA GLY A 69 42.32 -3.25 -4.13
C GLY A 69 41.76 -3.07 -5.54
N ASP A 70 41.47 -4.16 -6.27
CA ASP A 70 40.98 -4.09 -7.64
C ASP A 70 39.54 -3.55 -7.74
N THR A 71 39.21 -3.04 -8.92
CA THR A 71 37.84 -2.65 -9.29
C THR A 71 37.32 -3.56 -10.40
N VAL A 72 36.18 -4.19 -10.17
CA VAL A 72 35.36 -4.83 -11.20
C VAL A 72 34.39 -3.79 -11.76
N GLU A 73 34.68 -3.27 -12.95
CA GLU A 73 33.87 -2.28 -13.65
C GLU A 73 32.89 -2.96 -14.61
N VAL A 74 31.59 -2.76 -14.37
CA VAL A 74 30.51 -3.53 -15.01
C VAL A 74 29.73 -2.64 -15.99
N ALA A 75 29.66 -3.03 -17.25
CA ALA A 75 28.84 -2.34 -18.25
C ALA A 75 27.34 -2.46 -17.93
N GLY A 76 26.55 -1.47 -18.35
CA GLY A 76 25.11 -1.54 -18.30
C GLY A 76 24.57 -2.77 -19.04
N GLY A 77 23.66 -3.50 -18.40
CA GLY A 77 23.14 -4.77 -18.89
C GLY A 77 22.40 -5.56 -17.81
N THR A 78 21.73 -6.64 -18.24
CA THR A 78 21.13 -7.62 -17.32
C THR A 78 22.03 -8.85 -17.23
N TYR A 79 22.40 -9.21 -16.01
CA TYR A 79 23.27 -10.33 -15.66
C TYR A 79 22.43 -11.35 -14.90
N ALA A 80 22.08 -12.46 -15.56
CA ALA A 80 21.32 -13.55 -14.94
C ALA A 80 22.27 -14.51 -14.20
N GLU A 81 22.59 -14.18 -12.96
CA GLU A 81 23.55 -14.92 -12.13
C GLU A 81 23.32 -14.68 -10.63
N SER A 82 23.90 -15.55 -9.80
CA SER A 82 24.04 -15.34 -8.35
C SER A 82 25.50 -15.06 -8.01
N LEU A 83 25.75 -14.04 -7.20
CA LEU A 83 27.08 -13.57 -6.88
C LEU A 83 27.52 -14.01 -5.48
N THR A 84 28.79 -14.38 -5.36
CA THR A 84 29.46 -14.59 -4.06
C THR A 84 30.81 -13.88 -4.06
N THR A 85 31.11 -13.16 -2.97
CA THR A 85 32.41 -12.49 -2.84
C THR A 85 33.54 -13.50 -2.63
N VAL A 86 34.67 -13.27 -3.30
CA VAL A 86 35.84 -14.16 -3.28
C VAL A 86 37.00 -13.56 -2.49
N THR A 87 37.21 -12.25 -2.64
CA THR A 87 38.39 -11.55 -2.11
C THR A 87 37.97 -10.26 -1.40
N ALA A 88 38.59 -9.94 -0.26
CA ALA A 88 38.38 -8.68 0.45
C ALA A 88 39.13 -7.52 -0.22
N GLY A 89 38.60 -6.31 -0.09
CA GLY A 89 39.15 -5.08 -0.67
C GLY A 89 38.78 -4.86 -2.14
N VAL A 90 37.84 -5.64 -2.71
CA VAL A 90 37.37 -5.47 -4.09
C VAL A 90 36.21 -4.47 -4.15
N THR A 91 36.26 -3.58 -5.15
CA THR A 91 35.13 -2.71 -5.52
C THR A 91 34.43 -3.27 -6.75
N VAL A 92 33.12 -3.45 -6.71
CA VAL A 92 32.28 -3.76 -7.87
C VAL A 92 31.42 -2.54 -8.17
N ALA A 93 31.53 -2.00 -9.37
CA ALA A 93 30.82 -0.79 -9.74
C ALA A 93 30.27 -0.86 -11.16
N GLY A 94 29.03 -0.39 -11.36
CA GLY A 94 28.55 -0.10 -12.71
C GLY A 94 29.49 0.90 -13.40
N SER A 95 29.59 0.92 -14.71
CA SER A 95 30.53 1.82 -15.39
C SER A 95 29.99 3.26 -15.44
N THR A 96 30.87 4.26 -15.50
CA THR A 96 30.52 5.63 -15.94
C THR A 96 31.09 5.96 -17.31
N ALA A 97 31.79 5.02 -17.94
CA ALA A 97 32.36 5.19 -19.26
C ALA A 97 31.25 5.34 -20.31
N SER A 98 31.47 6.25 -21.27
CA SER A 98 30.53 6.49 -22.37
C SER A 98 30.25 5.19 -23.13
N GLY A 99 28.97 4.87 -23.32
CA GLY A 99 28.53 3.64 -23.99
C GLY A 99 28.52 2.40 -23.11
N LYS A 100 28.94 2.50 -21.84
CA LYS A 100 28.90 1.44 -20.82
C LYS A 100 28.14 1.85 -19.56
N ASN A 101 27.76 3.12 -19.45
CA ASN A 101 27.12 3.75 -18.29
C ASN A 101 25.61 3.51 -18.16
N GLY A 102 25.09 2.43 -18.76
CA GLY A 102 23.71 2.01 -18.56
C GLY A 102 23.47 1.38 -17.18
N PRO A 103 22.20 1.13 -16.80
CA PRO A 103 21.89 0.46 -15.54
C PRO A 103 22.43 -0.97 -15.52
N VAL A 104 23.00 -1.37 -14.38
CA VAL A 104 23.45 -2.75 -14.13
C VAL A 104 22.39 -3.46 -13.29
N ARG A 105 21.79 -4.51 -13.85
CA ARG A 105 20.80 -5.36 -13.18
C ARG A 105 21.34 -6.77 -13.03
N VAL A 106 21.47 -7.24 -11.80
CA VAL A 106 21.79 -8.64 -11.47
C VAL A 106 20.48 -9.32 -11.14
N LEU A 107 20.05 -10.24 -12.01
CA LEU A 107 18.81 -10.99 -11.87
C LEU A 107 19.12 -12.36 -11.26
N GLY A 108 18.75 -12.56 -10.00
CA GLY A 108 18.94 -13.85 -9.33
C GLY A 108 17.94 -14.91 -9.81
N PRO A 109 18.30 -16.21 -9.68
CA PRO A 109 17.41 -17.32 -9.96
C PRO A 109 16.43 -17.53 -8.79
N ALA A 110 15.40 -18.36 -9.00
CA ALA A 110 14.30 -18.51 -8.06
C ALA A 110 14.64 -19.02 -6.65
N ASP A 111 15.71 -19.81 -6.52
CA ASP A 111 16.02 -20.57 -5.30
C ASP A 111 17.34 -20.14 -4.62
N SER A 112 17.78 -18.89 -4.81
CA SER A 112 18.97 -18.39 -4.12
C SER A 112 18.96 -16.88 -3.93
N SER A 113 19.80 -16.37 -3.04
CA SER A 113 20.13 -14.94 -2.98
C SER A 113 20.81 -14.49 -4.27
N VAL A 114 20.47 -13.29 -4.74
CA VAL A 114 21.17 -12.62 -5.85
C VAL A 114 22.63 -12.36 -5.49
N LEU A 115 22.87 -11.96 -4.24
CA LEU A 115 24.23 -11.69 -3.73
C LEU A 115 24.42 -12.25 -2.32
N THR A 116 25.51 -12.99 -2.14
CA THR A 116 26.05 -13.37 -0.83
C THR A 116 27.42 -12.71 -0.60
N VAL A 117 27.54 -11.92 0.46
CA VAL A 117 28.78 -11.21 0.82
C VAL A 117 29.38 -11.77 2.10
N SER A 118 30.60 -12.30 2.01
CA SER A 118 31.38 -12.80 3.14
C SER A 118 32.69 -12.02 3.39
N HIS A 119 32.96 -11.01 2.56
CA HIS A 119 34.22 -10.27 2.53
C HIS A 119 33.98 -8.76 2.53
N GLN A 120 34.95 -7.98 3.03
CA GLN A 120 34.91 -6.53 2.93
C GLN A 120 34.97 -6.11 1.46
N THR A 121 33.87 -5.63 0.92
CA THR A 121 33.72 -5.26 -0.49
C THR A 121 32.92 -3.97 -0.61
N VAL A 122 33.08 -3.26 -1.72
CA VAL A 122 32.29 -2.08 -2.04
C VAL A 122 31.45 -2.38 -3.27
N TRP A 123 30.15 -2.14 -3.21
CA TRP A 123 29.20 -2.31 -4.30
C TRP A 123 28.63 -0.94 -4.67
N ARG A 124 28.69 -0.55 -5.94
CA ARG A 124 28.25 0.79 -6.35
C ARG A 124 27.46 0.81 -7.65
N ARG A 125 26.24 1.37 -7.65
CA ARG A 125 25.38 1.51 -8.86
C ARG A 125 24.95 0.19 -9.49
N LEU A 126 24.63 -0.81 -8.67
CA LEU A 126 24.03 -2.08 -9.09
C LEU A 126 22.60 -2.20 -8.57
N THR A 127 21.75 -2.84 -9.35
CA THR A 127 20.42 -3.32 -8.93
C THR A 127 20.50 -4.83 -8.70
N PHE A 128 20.20 -5.28 -7.49
CA PHE A 128 20.03 -6.69 -7.15
C PHE A 128 18.55 -7.02 -7.20
N ASP A 129 18.16 -7.78 -8.23
CA ASP A 129 16.77 -8.08 -8.54
C ASP A 129 16.47 -9.54 -8.18
N GLY A 130 15.64 -9.73 -7.14
CA GLY A 130 15.14 -11.03 -6.70
C GLY A 130 13.67 -11.26 -7.08
N SER A 131 13.20 -10.67 -8.18
CA SER A 131 11.84 -10.85 -8.70
C SER A 131 11.47 -12.31 -8.94
N GLN A 132 12.46 -13.18 -9.14
CA GLN A 132 12.25 -14.62 -9.33
C GLN A 132 12.21 -15.40 -8.02
N ASN A 133 12.56 -14.82 -6.87
CA ASN A 133 12.61 -15.53 -5.59
C ASN A 133 11.26 -16.21 -5.30
N ALA A 134 11.24 -17.53 -5.37
CA ALA A 134 10.05 -18.35 -5.17
C ALA A 134 9.85 -18.76 -3.70
N ALA A 135 10.92 -18.67 -2.89
CA ALA A 135 10.95 -18.99 -1.47
C ALA A 135 11.46 -17.81 -0.62
N ASP A 136 11.53 -18.01 0.70
CA ASP A 136 11.95 -17.07 1.76
C ASP A 136 13.42 -16.56 1.67
N TRP A 137 14.00 -16.53 0.48
CA TRP A 137 15.36 -16.05 0.23
C TRP A 137 15.42 -14.52 0.30
N TYR A 138 16.42 -14.04 1.01
CA TYR A 138 16.83 -12.63 0.97
C TYR A 138 17.52 -12.33 -0.36
N VAL A 139 17.15 -11.23 -1.03
CA VAL A 139 17.81 -10.75 -2.26
C VAL A 139 19.31 -10.59 -2.04
N VAL A 140 19.69 -9.89 -0.96
CA VAL A 140 21.09 -9.73 -0.54
C VAL A 140 21.30 -10.32 0.85
N ARG A 141 22.36 -11.13 1.00
CA ARG A 141 22.79 -11.70 2.28
C ARG A 141 24.23 -11.31 2.58
N VAL A 142 24.43 -10.55 3.66
CA VAL A 142 25.76 -10.29 4.23
C VAL A 142 26.00 -11.32 5.33
N SER A 143 26.89 -12.29 5.09
CA SER A 143 27.29 -13.27 6.09
C SER A 143 28.39 -12.74 7.02
N SER A 144 29.31 -11.92 6.48
CA SER A 144 30.49 -11.35 7.16
C SER A 144 31.12 -10.22 6.33
N GLY A 145 32.11 -9.54 6.90
CA GLY A 145 33.06 -8.72 6.12
C GLY A 145 32.84 -7.22 6.13
N ALA A 146 31.76 -6.68 6.70
CA ALA A 146 31.50 -5.24 6.76
C ALA A 146 31.47 -4.55 5.36
N PRO A 147 30.68 -5.02 4.39
CA PRO A 147 30.65 -4.41 3.07
C PRO A 147 29.99 -3.03 3.06
N THR A 148 30.28 -2.26 2.01
CA THR A 148 29.62 -0.98 1.71
C THR A 148 28.80 -1.10 0.43
N PHE A 149 27.56 -0.64 0.46
CA PHE A 149 26.67 -0.49 -0.69
C PHE A 149 26.41 0.99 -0.91
N ASP A 150 26.71 1.49 -2.10
CA ASP A 150 26.58 2.91 -2.44
C ASP A 150 25.75 3.08 -3.72
N GLN A 151 24.65 3.81 -3.67
CA GLN A 151 23.74 3.95 -4.83
C GLN A 151 23.28 2.60 -5.41
N CYS A 152 23.05 1.62 -4.55
CA CYS A 152 22.51 0.32 -4.97
C CYS A 152 20.98 0.30 -4.89
N VAL A 153 20.37 -0.64 -5.59
CA VAL A 153 18.96 -1.00 -5.43
C VAL A 153 18.89 -2.47 -5.01
N ILE A 154 18.12 -2.77 -3.97
CA ILE A 154 17.88 -4.12 -3.47
C ILE A 154 16.37 -4.38 -3.54
N GLY A 155 15.98 -5.27 -4.45
CA GLY A 155 14.60 -5.57 -4.73
C GLY A 155 14.28 -5.50 -6.23
N PRO A 156 13.09 -5.95 -6.64
CA PRO A 156 12.03 -6.54 -5.81
C PRO A 156 12.40 -7.93 -5.25
N GLY A 157 11.66 -8.42 -4.26
CA GLY A 157 11.82 -9.78 -3.73
C GLY A 157 10.96 -10.07 -2.49
N GLN A 158 10.79 -11.34 -2.10
CA GLN A 158 10.00 -11.70 -0.90
C GLN A 158 10.64 -11.17 0.39
N ARG A 159 11.96 -11.31 0.52
CA ARG A 159 12.76 -10.68 1.57
C ARG A 159 13.93 -9.95 0.93
N LEU A 160 14.28 -8.76 1.40
CA LEU A 160 15.23 -7.89 0.69
C LEU A 160 16.65 -8.05 1.21
N LEU A 161 16.86 -7.90 2.52
CA LEU A 161 18.20 -7.79 3.08
C LEU A 161 18.37 -8.58 4.38
N ASN A 162 19.39 -9.44 4.41
CA ASN A 162 19.86 -10.10 5.62
C ASN A 162 21.28 -9.63 5.94
N ILE A 163 21.47 -9.08 7.14
CA ILE A 163 22.79 -8.75 7.69
C ILE A 163 23.03 -9.71 8.83
N SER A 164 23.76 -10.79 8.57
CA SER A 164 24.34 -11.65 9.61
C SER A 164 25.60 -10.97 10.15
N THR A 165 26.66 -11.70 10.50
CA THR A 165 27.79 -11.11 11.25
C THR A 165 28.57 -10.02 10.51
N GLY A 166 29.28 -9.16 11.24
CA GLY A 166 30.30 -8.25 10.68
C GLY A 166 29.81 -6.87 10.26
N GLY A 167 28.50 -6.60 10.32
CA GLY A 167 27.94 -5.27 10.02
C GLY A 167 27.91 -4.94 8.53
N ALA A 168 27.43 -3.75 8.18
CA ALA A 168 27.38 -3.23 6.81
C ALA A 168 27.07 -1.73 6.78
N THR A 169 27.48 -1.06 5.71
CA THR A 169 27.14 0.34 5.44
C THR A 169 26.39 0.46 4.12
N PHE A 170 25.30 1.21 4.15
CA PHE A 170 24.48 1.53 2.99
C PHE A 170 24.42 3.04 2.84
N THR A 171 24.79 3.57 1.68
CA THR A 171 24.72 4.99 1.36
C THR A 171 23.88 5.15 0.10
N ARG A 172 22.85 6.01 0.13
CA ARG A 172 22.04 6.32 -1.06
C ARG A 172 21.43 5.06 -1.70
N THR A 173 21.18 4.04 -0.88
CA THR A 173 20.70 2.73 -1.33
C THR A 173 19.18 2.68 -1.19
N THR A 174 18.53 2.09 -2.19
CA THR A 174 17.09 1.87 -2.18
C THR A 174 16.79 0.41 -1.89
N LEU A 175 15.93 0.17 -0.91
CA LEU A 175 15.30 -1.12 -0.65
C LEU A 175 13.83 -0.97 -1.03
N GLN A 176 13.38 -1.73 -2.02
CA GLN A 176 12.00 -1.55 -2.49
C GLN A 176 11.31 -2.82 -2.94
N GLU A 177 9.99 -2.72 -3.04
CA GLU A 177 9.12 -3.74 -3.63
C GLU A 177 9.29 -5.10 -2.96
N ALA A 178 9.14 -5.11 -1.64
CA ALA A 178 8.94 -6.35 -0.92
C ALA A 178 7.67 -7.01 -1.45
N ARG A 179 7.73 -8.30 -1.77
CA ARG A 179 6.60 -9.05 -2.34
C ARG A 179 6.01 -9.95 -1.28
N TRP A 180 4.68 -9.96 -1.17
CA TRP A 180 3.96 -10.85 -0.28
C TRP A 180 4.29 -12.32 -0.59
N ALA A 181 5.05 -12.98 0.28
CA ALA A 181 5.07 -14.45 0.39
C ALA A 181 3.80 -14.85 1.15
N ALA A 182 3.09 -15.91 0.75
CA ALA A 182 1.76 -16.30 1.24
C ALA A 182 1.56 -16.41 2.79
N THR A 183 2.57 -16.12 3.61
CA THR A 183 2.64 -16.26 5.06
C THR A 183 2.84 -14.92 5.79
N GLY A 184 1.78 -14.11 5.95
CA GLY A 184 1.69 -13.03 6.95
C GLY A 184 2.86 -12.00 7.03
N PHE A 185 2.90 -11.24 8.13
CA PHE A 185 3.96 -10.26 8.41
C PHE A 185 5.35 -10.90 8.38
N SER A 186 6.32 -10.27 7.69
CA SER A 186 7.66 -10.84 7.52
C SER A 186 8.80 -9.84 7.73
N ASN A 187 9.95 -10.33 8.21
CA ASN A 187 11.15 -9.53 8.40
C ASN A 187 11.93 -9.37 7.08
N ILE A 188 11.49 -8.44 6.24
CA ILE A 188 12.08 -8.15 4.92
C ILE A 188 13.50 -7.56 5.02
N VAL A 189 13.82 -6.94 6.16
CA VAL A 189 15.19 -6.57 6.54
C VAL A 189 15.48 -7.17 7.91
N TYR A 190 16.51 -7.99 8.01
CA TYR A 190 16.91 -8.65 9.26
C TYR A 190 18.34 -8.28 9.64
N VAL A 191 18.52 -7.68 10.82
CA VAL A 191 19.82 -7.22 11.34
C VAL A 191 20.27 -8.09 12.50
N ASN A 192 21.27 -8.94 12.25
CA ASN A 192 21.94 -9.82 13.19
C ASN A 192 23.47 -9.72 13.01
N ALA A 193 23.98 -8.49 13.10
CA ALA A 193 25.37 -8.08 12.87
C ALA A 193 26.37 -8.66 13.88
N GLY A 194 25.89 -9.15 15.02
CA GLY A 194 26.71 -9.47 16.18
C GLY A 194 27.04 -8.24 17.01
N ALA A 195 27.24 -8.42 18.32
CA ALA A 195 27.35 -7.34 19.30
C ALA A 195 28.54 -6.38 19.10
N ALA A 196 29.50 -6.70 18.24
CA ALA A 196 30.68 -5.89 17.98
C ALA A 196 30.58 -5.04 16.69
N ALA A 197 29.59 -5.30 15.81
CA ALA A 197 29.57 -4.72 14.48
C ALA A 197 28.39 -3.75 14.27
N PRO A 198 28.64 -2.55 13.73
CA PRO A 198 27.59 -1.58 13.47
C PRO A 198 26.90 -1.84 12.12
N VAL A 199 25.66 -1.37 11.99
CA VAL A 199 24.95 -1.25 10.72
C VAL A 199 24.55 0.20 10.51
N THR A 200 24.82 0.74 9.32
CA THR A 200 24.52 2.14 9.01
C THR A 200 23.80 2.27 7.68
N PHE A 201 22.71 3.02 7.69
CA PHE A 201 21.97 3.47 6.52
C PHE A 201 22.05 5.00 6.46
N ASP A 202 22.69 5.53 5.44
CA ASP A 202 22.84 6.95 5.18
C ASP A 202 22.08 7.30 3.91
N TYR A 203 21.13 8.22 4.01
CA TYR A 203 20.30 8.62 2.87
C TYR A 203 19.70 7.41 2.16
N CYS A 204 19.10 6.46 2.88
CA CYS A 204 18.51 5.28 2.25
C CYS A 204 16.99 5.42 2.10
N LEU A 205 16.46 4.90 1.00
CA LEU A 205 15.03 4.82 0.75
C LEU A 205 14.55 3.40 1.04
N PHE A 206 13.50 3.28 1.84
CA PHE A 206 12.71 2.07 2.00
C PHE A 206 11.32 2.38 1.43
N GLY A 207 10.89 1.70 0.37
CA GLY A 207 9.65 2.00 -0.34
C GLY A 207 8.91 0.74 -0.78
N ASP A 208 7.57 0.74 -0.75
CA ASP A 208 6.75 -0.44 -1.07
C ASP A 208 7.13 -1.70 -0.28
N MET A 209 7.20 -1.53 1.03
CA MET A 209 7.62 -2.58 1.96
C MET A 209 6.47 -3.55 2.32
N GLN A 210 5.25 -3.26 1.89
CA GLN A 210 4.05 -4.07 2.13
C GLN A 210 3.92 -4.47 3.62
N PHE A 211 3.57 -5.71 3.93
CA PHE A 211 3.46 -6.25 5.29
C PHE A 211 4.80 -6.61 5.92
N GLY A 212 5.91 -6.18 5.30
CA GLY A 212 7.23 -6.44 5.84
C GLY A 212 7.71 -5.33 6.77
N TYR A 213 8.63 -5.67 7.67
CA TYR A 213 9.23 -4.76 8.64
C TYR A 213 10.75 -4.95 8.77
N ILE A 214 11.40 -3.98 9.40
CA ILE A 214 12.81 -4.05 9.78
C ILE A 214 12.92 -4.71 11.16
N ASN A 215 13.59 -5.85 11.25
CA ASN A 215 13.79 -6.57 12.50
C ASN A 215 15.24 -6.45 12.98
N ILE A 216 15.42 -6.01 14.23
CA ILE A 216 16.75 -5.87 14.85
C ILE A 216 16.95 -6.99 15.88
N ALA A 217 17.93 -7.85 15.65
CA ALA A 217 18.29 -8.96 16.55
C ALA A 217 19.60 -8.71 17.30
N THR A 218 20.69 -8.34 16.61
CA THR A 218 21.96 -7.97 17.26
C THR A 218 22.76 -7.00 16.41
N ALA A 219 23.48 -6.07 17.06
CA ALA A 219 24.49 -5.19 16.48
C ALA A 219 25.25 -4.50 17.62
N SER A 220 26.39 -3.87 17.36
CA SER A 220 26.93 -2.87 18.31
C SER A 220 26.11 -1.58 18.28
N GLN A 221 25.60 -1.21 17.12
CA GLN A 221 24.73 -0.06 16.87
C GLN A 221 23.98 -0.24 15.55
N VAL A 222 22.76 0.26 15.44
CA VAL A 222 22.06 0.43 14.15
C VAL A 222 21.75 1.91 13.98
N ALA A 223 22.14 2.51 12.86
CA ALA A 223 21.94 3.93 12.59
C ALA A 223 21.25 4.15 11.24
N PHE A 224 20.17 4.92 11.24
CA PHE A 224 19.52 5.46 10.06
C PHE A 224 19.71 6.98 10.09
N ASN A 225 20.38 7.53 9.08
CA ASN A 225 20.62 8.96 8.97
C ASN A 225 19.99 9.44 7.68
N ASN A 226 19.07 10.40 7.76
CA ASN A 226 18.43 10.99 6.59
C ASN A 226 17.73 9.98 5.68
N CYS A 227 17.22 8.91 6.28
CA CYS A 227 16.48 7.89 5.55
C CYS A 227 15.01 8.30 5.38
N LEU A 228 14.41 7.81 4.30
CA LEU A 228 12.96 7.81 4.12
C LEU A 228 12.47 6.39 4.29
N LEU A 229 11.65 6.16 5.32
CA LEU A 229 11.03 4.87 5.61
C LEU A 229 9.55 4.94 5.26
N ALA A 230 9.19 4.50 4.06
CA ALA A 230 7.86 4.65 3.51
C ALA A 230 7.28 3.34 2.93
N GLY A 231 5.96 3.29 2.76
CA GLY A 231 5.29 2.16 2.11
C GLY A 231 5.20 0.89 2.95
N PHE A 232 5.25 1.03 4.28
CA PHE A 232 5.01 -0.05 5.22
C PHE A 232 3.50 -0.14 5.53
N LEU A 233 2.95 -1.34 5.32
CA LEU A 233 1.59 -1.69 5.71
C LEU A 233 1.52 -2.22 7.16
N GLY A 234 2.63 -2.42 7.84
CA GLY A 234 2.65 -2.88 9.24
C GLY A 234 3.46 -1.92 10.11
N GLU A 235 4.17 -2.49 11.08
CA GLU A 235 5.28 -1.80 11.71
C GLU A 235 6.42 -1.53 10.71
N ILE A 236 7.13 -0.43 10.93
CA ILE A 236 8.34 -0.06 10.19
C ILE A 236 9.55 -0.75 10.81
N LEU A 237 9.64 -0.71 12.15
CA LEU A 237 10.79 -1.17 12.91
C LEU A 237 10.33 -1.95 14.14
N TYR A 238 10.86 -3.16 14.30
CA TYR A 238 10.63 -4.02 15.46
C TYR A 238 11.94 -4.44 16.12
N VAL A 239 12.03 -4.20 17.43
CA VAL A 239 13.10 -4.69 18.32
C VAL A 239 12.48 -5.68 19.32
N PRO A 240 12.70 -7.00 19.15
CA PRO A 240 12.16 -8.02 20.04
C PRO A 240 12.69 -7.93 21.48
N SER A 241 11.96 -8.54 22.41
CA SER A 241 12.42 -8.71 23.79
C SER A 241 13.73 -9.50 23.88
N GLY A 242 14.57 -9.18 24.86
CA GLY A 242 15.87 -9.83 25.08
C GLY A 242 17.00 -9.41 24.13
N VAL A 243 16.75 -8.53 23.15
CA VAL A 243 17.76 -8.01 22.23
C VAL A 243 18.63 -6.94 22.90
N ALA A 244 19.95 -7.05 22.78
CA ALA A 244 20.90 -6.06 23.29
C ALA A 244 21.72 -5.44 22.15
N VAL A 245 21.56 -4.13 21.95
CA VAL A 245 22.36 -3.30 21.05
C VAL A 245 22.94 -2.17 21.88
N SER A 246 24.22 -2.27 22.26
CA SER A 246 24.84 -1.39 23.27
C SER A 246 24.84 0.09 22.87
N GLY A 247 25.01 0.38 21.58
CA GLY A 247 24.95 1.74 21.02
C GLY A 247 23.54 2.18 20.61
N GLY A 248 22.53 1.35 20.87
CA GLY A 248 21.13 1.59 20.52
C GLY A 248 20.81 1.50 19.03
N VAL A 249 19.53 1.69 18.72
CA VAL A 249 19.00 1.89 17.37
C VAL A 249 18.64 3.37 17.24
N ASN A 250 19.29 4.06 16.31
CA ASN A 250 19.23 5.52 16.21
C ASN A 250 18.67 5.91 14.84
N LEU A 251 17.57 6.66 14.82
CA LEU A 251 17.09 7.34 13.63
C LEU A 251 17.39 8.83 13.81
N THR A 252 18.13 9.42 12.88
CA THR A 252 18.46 10.85 12.89
C THR A 252 18.03 11.47 11.59
N ASN A 253 17.28 12.57 11.65
CA ASN A 253 16.79 13.32 10.48
C ASN A 253 15.97 12.45 9.50
N CYS A 254 15.27 11.43 9.99
CA CYS A 254 14.51 10.52 9.16
C CYS A 254 13.06 11.00 8.98
N LEU A 255 12.50 10.72 7.80
CA LEU A 255 11.07 10.82 7.53
C LEU A 255 10.49 9.41 7.49
N ALA A 256 9.40 9.17 8.21
CA ALA A 256 8.70 7.89 8.19
C ALA A 256 7.20 8.04 7.91
N MET A 257 6.69 7.17 7.03
CA MET A 257 5.31 7.13 6.57
C MET A 257 4.85 5.67 6.48
N GLY A 258 3.97 5.24 7.38
CA GLY A 258 3.42 3.88 7.40
C GLY A 258 1.96 3.87 7.80
N ASN A 259 1.25 2.77 7.51
CA ASN A 259 -0.16 2.66 7.84
C ASN A 259 -0.45 1.89 9.14
N GLY A 260 0.52 1.13 9.65
CA GLY A 260 0.38 0.32 10.86
C GLY A 260 -0.80 -0.66 10.85
N TYR A 261 -1.19 -1.20 9.69
CA TYR A 261 -2.29 -2.16 9.61
C TYR A 261 -1.99 -3.39 10.49
N ALA A 262 -2.97 -3.76 11.32
CA ALA A 262 -2.90 -4.86 12.29
C ALA A 262 -1.66 -4.86 13.21
N THR A 263 -1.04 -3.70 13.43
CA THR A 263 -0.01 -3.50 14.45
C THR A 263 -0.46 -2.45 15.48
N GLN A 264 0.20 -2.43 16.64
CA GLN A 264 -0.10 -1.51 17.73
C GLN A 264 0.61 -0.15 17.59
N ALA A 265 1.67 -0.08 16.78
CA ALA A 265 2.47 1.14 16.55
C ALA A 265 3.36 0.98 15.30
N LEU A 266 3.86 2.10 14.76
CA LEU A 266 4.81 2.09 13.63
C LEU A 266 6.21 1.63 14.04
N ILE A 267 6.64 1.97 15.26
CA ILE A 267 7.94 1.53 15.81
C ILE A 267 7.69 0.88 17.16
N ILE A 268 8.12 -0.38 17.28
CA ILE A 268 7.91 -1.19 18.48
C ILE A 268 9.28 -1.59 19.04
N ASN A 269 9.51 -1.26 20.31
CA ASN A 269 10.68 -1.69 21.05
C ASN A 269 10.30 -2.45 22.33
N ASP A 270 10.26 -3.78 22.23
CA ASP A 270 10.00 -4.67 23.36
C ASP A 270 11.26 -4.95 24.18
N SER A 271 12.43 -4.47 23.76
CA SER A 271 13.68 -4.68 24.48
C SER A 271 13.87 -3.66 25.62
N SER A 272 14.16 -4.17 26.80
CA SER A 272 14.63 -3.39 27.95
C SER A 272 16.12 -3.05 27.90
N SER A 273 16.89 -3.71 27.02
CA SER A 273 18.35 -3.61 26.94
C SER A 273 18.84 -2.84 25.71
N THR A 274 17.92 -2.40 24.85
CA THR A 274 18.19 -1.61 23.65
C THR A 274 17.37 -0.34 23.69
N ALA A 275 18.01 0.82 23.59
CA ALA A 275 17.32 2.09 23.39
C ALA A 275 17.02 2.30 21.90
N VAL A 276 15.81 2.77 21.58
CA VAL A 276 15.47 3.32 20.26
C VAL A 276 15.34 4.83 20.41
N THR A 277 16.14 5.60 19.67
CA THR A 277 16.17 7.07 19.76
C THR A 277 15.91 7.70 18.39
N LEU A 278 14.96 8.63 18.34
CA LEU A 278 14.55 9.36 17.14
C LEU A 278 14.93 10.83 17.32
N THR A 279 15.96 11.31 16.62
CA THR A 279 16.47 12.68 16.72
C THR A 279 16.08 13.48 15.49
N ASN A 280 15.38 14.61 15.65
CA ASN A 280 14.94 15.48 14.54
C ASN A 280 14.23 14.71 13.42
N CYS A 281 13.43 13.71 13.79
CA CYS A 281 12.65 12.92 12.84
C CYS A 281 11.24 13.48 12.68
N LEU A 282 10.65 13.27 11.50
CA LEU A 282 9.21 13.41 11.29
C LEU A 282 8.64 12.01 11.09
N ILE A 283 7.81 11.56 12.03
CA ILE A 283 7.06 10.31 11.93
C ILE A 283 5.59 10.67 11.74
N GLN A 284 5.01 10.38 10.58
CA GLN A 284 3.58 10.65 10.33
C GLN A 284 2.69 9.77 11.21
N ASP A 285 1.44 10.20 11.38
CA ASP A 285 0.41 9.33 11.96
C ASP A 285 0.17 8.12 11.06
N MET A 286 -0.29 7.01 11.66
CA MET A 286 -0.69 5.81 10.93
C MET A 286 -1.79 6.17 9.93
N ALA A 287 -1.60 5.93 8.64
CA ALA A 287 -2.55 6.29 7.59
C ALA A 287 -2.65 5.17 6.53
N PRO A 288 -3.86 4.73 6.11
CA PRO A 288 -5.08 5.54 6.07
C PRO A 288 -6.04 5.29 7.24
N VAL A 289 -5.68 4.43 8.19
CA VAL A 289 -6.58 3.90 9.23
C VAL A 289 -5.85 3.92 10.56
N ASN A 290 -6.59 3.85 11.67
CA ASN A 290 -6.01 3.83 13.02
C ASN A 290 -5.14 5.07 13.32
N MET A 291 -5.47 6.22 12.71
CA MET A 291 -4.70 7.47 12.85
C MET A 291 -4.75 8.08 14.27
N ASN A 292 -5.54 7.47 15.16
CA ASN A 292 -5.65 7.82 16.57
C ASN A 292 -4.79 6.93 17.50
N LEU A 293 -4.16 5.89 16.98
CA LEU A 293 -3.28 5.02 17.75
C LEU A 293 -1.89 5.64 17.94
N ALA A 294 -1.14 5.08 18.89
CA ALA A 294 0.21 5.54 19.19
C ALA A 294 1.17 5.20 18.03
N ARG A 295 2.01 6.17 17.64
CA ARG A 295 3.07 5.94 16.65
C ARG A 295 4.18 5.01 17.17
N PHE A 296 4.34 4.92 18.49
CA PHE A 296 5.41 4.18 19.16
C PHE A 296 4.90 3.30 20.29
N ALA A 297 5.52 2.14 20.46
CA ALA A 297 5.29 1.25 21.60
C ALA A 297 6.63 0.84 22.25
N GLY A 298 6.64 0.74 23.58
CA GLY A 298 7.82 0.34 24.33
C GLY A 298 8.85 1.47 24.50
N ASN A 299 10.14 1.11 24.66
CA ASN A 299 11.19 2.07 25.02
C ASN A 299 11.71 2.86 23.80
N VAL A 300 10.89 3.77 23.29
CA VAL A 300 11.21 4.67 22.17
C VAL A 300 11.28 6.11 22.69
N THR A 301 12.37 6.80 22.40
CA THR A 301 12.59 8.19 22.83
C THR A 301 12.69 9.12 21.63
N GLU A 302 11.88 10.18 21.60
CA GLU A 302 12.01 11.27 20.65
C GLU A 302 12.87 12.40 21.24
N VAL A 303 13.80 12.93 20.44
CA VAL A 303 14.66 14.08 20.76
C VAL A 303 14.41 15.13 19.68
N SER A 304 13.85 16.27 20.09
CA SER A 304 13.48 17.37 19.18
C SER A 304 12.66 16.90 17.96
N PRO A 305 11.53 16.21 18.16
CA PRO A 305 10.72 15.71 17.05
C PRO A 305 10.14 16.86 16.22
N LEU A 306 9.99 16.61 14.92
CA LEU A 306 9.19 17.49 14.06
C LEU A 306 7.72 17.13 14.25
N SER A 307 6.86 18.15 14.31
CA SER A 307 5.42 17.94 14.35
C SER A 307 4.93 17.33 13.03
N PRO A 308 4.08 16.28 13.08
CA PRO A 308 3.39 15.77 11.90
C PRO A 308 2.61 16.87 11.17
N GLY A 309 2.28 16.62 9.91
CA GLY A 309 1.72 17.60 8.98
C GLY A 309 2.34 17.45 7.60
N SER A 310 1.98 18.31 6.65
CA SER A 310 2.38 18.09 5.25
C SER A 310 3.90 18.20 5.10
N PRO A 311 4.60 17.12 4.72
CA PRO A 311 6.02 17.16 4.43
C PRO A 311 6.30 17.95 3.15
N LYS A 312 5.26 18.26 2.33
CA LYS A 312 5.34 19.02 1.08
C LYS A 312 6.47 18.52 0.20
N LEU A 313 6.34 17.29 -0.28
CA LEU A 313 7.33 16.67 -1.15
C LEU A 313 7.01 16.97 -2.62
N ALA A 314 8.03 16.98 -3.47
CA ALA A 314 7.95 17.47 -4.83
C ALA A 314 6.95 16.70 -5.68
N HIS A 315 6.85 15.38 -5.47
CA HIS A 315 5.81 14.59 -6.10
C HIS A 315 5.32 13.46 -5.19
N GLY A 316 4.00 13.25 -5.21
CA GLY A 316 3.46 11.92 -4.99
C GLY A 316 4.00 10.96 -6.04
N ARG A 317 4.46 9.77 -5.63
CA ARG A 317 5.00 8.76 -6.55
C ARG A 317 4.00 8.38 -7.65
N ARG A 318 2.70 8.50 -7.34
CA ARG A 318 1.58 8.15 -8.22
C ARG A 318 0.45 9.17 -8.04
N PRO A 319 -0.35 9.46 -9.09
CA PRO A 319 -1.57 10.25 -8.96
C PRO A 319 -2.50 9.64 -7.91
N ALA A 320 -3.03 10.50 -7.03
CA ALA A 320 -4.01 10.14 -6.02
C ALA A 320 -5.37 10.74 -6.35
N LEU A 321 -6.41 9.93 -6.26
CA LEU A 321 -7.80 10.30 -6.53
C LEU A 321 -8.63 10.12 -5.27
N LEU A 322 -9.34 11.17 -4.88
CA LEU A 322 -10.34 11.10 -3.81
C LEU A 322 -11.72 11.34 -4.39
N ASN A 323 -12.63 10.43 -4.11
CA ASN A 323 -14.05 10.68 -4.21
C ASN A 323 -14.60 11.17 -2.88
N LEU A 324 -15.48 12.17 -2.91
CA LEU A 324 -16.21 12.64 -1.74
C LEU A 324 -17.70 12.39 -1.98
N GLY A 325 -18.35 11.71 -1.04
CA GLY A 325 -19.72 11.22 -1.20
C GLY A 325 -20.66 11.62 -0.07
N ILE A 326 -21.94 11.83 -0.41
CA ILE A 326 -23.04 11.82 0.56
C ILE A 326 -24.08 10.81 0.10
N ASP A 327 -24.48 9.92 1.02
CA ASP A 327 -25.43 8.84 0.75
C ASP A 327 -26.86 9.20 1.17
N ASP A 328 -27.80 8.40 0.64
CA ASP A 328 -29.25 8.41 0.88
C ASP A 328 -30.02 9.62 0.31
N ALA A 329 -31.22 9.37 -0.19
CA ALA A 329 -32.08 10.43 -0.70
C ALA A 329 -32.51 11.41 0.41
N GLU A 330 -32.62 10.92 1.64
CA GLU A 330 -32.94 11.74 2.82
C GLU A 330 -31.92 12.88 3.02
N HIS A 331 -30.65 12.66 2.65
CA HIS A 331 -29.56 13.62 2.87
C HIS A 331 -29.16 14.43 1.64
N ILE A 332 -29.91 14.35 0.54
CA ILE A 332 -29.71 15.21 -0.64
C ILE A 332 -29.67 16.72 -0.31
N PRO A 333 -30.51 17.27 0.60
CA PRO A 333 -30.38 18.67 1.02
C PRO A 333 -29.04 18.98 1.71
N PHE A 334 -28.47 18.03 2.44
CA PHE A 334 -27.14 18.17 3.05
C PHE A 334 -26.04 18.04 2.00
N PHE A 335 -26.14 17.08 1.08
CA PHE A 335 -25.26 16.98 -0.09
C PHE A 335 -25.18 18.30 -0.85
N ALA A 336 -26.31 18.96 -1.10
CA ALA A 336 -26.33 20.24 -1.80
C ALA A 336 -25.51 21.32 -1.09
N GLN A 337 -25.51 21.34 0.25
CA GLN A 337 -24.71 22.28 1.05
C GLN A 337 -23.22 21.97 0.95
N VAL A 338 -22.83 20.71 1.13
CA VAL A 338 -21.42 20.28 1.05
C VAL A 338 -20.87 20.46 -0.37
N ALA A 339 -21.65 20.07 -1.39
CA ALA A 339 -21.30 20.22 -2.80
C ALA A 339 -21.18 21.69 -3.20
N ALA A 340 -21.97 22.60 -2.62
CA ALA A 340 -21.78 24.03 -2.82
C ALA A 340 -20.40 24.49 -2.30
N LEU A 341 -20.03 24.11 -1.08
CA LEU A 341 -18.69 24.42 -0.51
C LEU A 341 -17.56 23.89 -1.40
N ALA A 342 -17.64 22.61 -1.79
CA ALA A 342 -16.64 21.94 -2.61
C ALA A 342 -16.50 22.58 -4.00
N ASN A 343 -17.62 22.82 -4.68
CA ASN A 343 -17.64 23.38 -6.04
C ASN A 343 -17.21 24.85 -6.08
N SER A 344 -17.85 25.72 -5.29
CA SER A 344 -17.65 27.17 -5.43
C SER A 344 -16.30 27.62 -4.90
N THR A 345 -15.79 26.93 -3.88
CA THR A 345 -14.56 27.33 -3.19
C THR A 345 -13.34 26.70 -3.85
N TYR A 346 -13.44 25.44 -4.28
CA TYR A 346 -12.28 24.64 -4.68
C TYR A 346 -12.44 23.96 -6.05
N GLY A 347 -13.60 24.03 -6.70
CA GLY A 347 -13.86 23.35 -7.98
C GLY A 347 -13.98 21.82 -7.87
N MET A 348 -14.07 21.28 -6.65
CA MET A 348 -14.10 19.83 -6.38
C MET A 348 -15.49 19.25 -6.69
N LYS A 349 -15.52 18.12 -7.42
CA LYS A 349 -16.76 17.41 -7.78
C LYS A 349 -17.00 16.22 -6.87
N MET A 350 -18.25 16.05 -6.45
CA MET A 350 -18.68 15.06 -5.47
C MET A 350 -19.72 14.11 -6.07
N THR A 351 -19.99 13.01 -5.35
CA THR A 351 -21.01 12.02 -5.70
C THR A 351 -22.13 12.03 -4.67
N SER A 352 -23.39 12.09 -5.10
CA SER A 352 -24.55 11.77 -4.27
C SER A 352 -25.00 10.35 -4.58
N ALA A 353 -25.05 9.48 -3.59
CA ALA A 353 -25.65 8.15 -3.75
C ALA A 353 -27.13 8.22 -3.38
N VAL A 354 -28.00 7.70 -4.23
CA VAL A 354 -29.45 7.89 -4.10
C VAL A 354 -30.19 6.57 -4.18
N ASP A 355 -30.92 6.25 -3.12
CA ASP A 355 -31.97 5.23 -3.09
C ASP A 355 -33.18 5.76 -3.88
N ALA A 356 -33.28 5.35 -5.14
CA ALA A 356 -34.10 6.06 -6.11
C ALA A 356 -35.61 6.00 -5.83
N ALA A 357 -36.10 5.01 -5.07
CA ALA A 357 -37.51 4.91 -4.70
C ALA A 357 -37.89 5.84 -3.55
N ASP A 358 -36.92 6.20 -2.69
CA ASP A 358 -37.13 7.09 -1.55
C ASP A 358 -36.95 8.58 -1.93
N ALA A 359 -36.35 8.86 -3.09
CA ALA A 359 -36.16 10.21 -3.62
C ALA A 359 -37.46 10.86 -4.14
N SER A 360 -37.82 12.00 -3.53
CA SER A 360 -38.94 12.84 -3.94
C SER A 360 -38.65 13.70 -5.19
N ASP A 361 -39.68 14.28 -5.80
CA ASP A 361 -39.50 15.26 -6.90
C ASP A 361 -38.68 16.50 -6.51
N ALA A 362 -38.72 16.90 -5.23
CA ALA A 362 -37.89 17.99 -4.71
C ALA A 362 -36.41 17.59 -4.66
N ASN A 363 -36.10 16.33 -4.38
CA ASN A 363 -34.74 15.81 -4.42
C ASN A 363 -34.15 15.92 -5.84
N TRP A 364 -34.88 15.45 -6.85
CA TRP A 364 -34.44 15.53 -8.26
C TRP A 364 -34.24 16.98 -8.73
N THR A 365 -35.14 17.88 -8.33
CA THR A 365 -35.03 19.32 -8.60
C THR A 365 -33.75 19.91 -7.98
N THR A 366 -33.35 19.42 -6.81
CA THR A 366 -32.12 19.84 -6.11
C THR A 366 -30.87 19.29 -6.78
N LEU A 367 -30.90 18.05 -7.26
CA LEU A 367 -29.75 17.38 -7.89
C LEU A 367 -29.43 17.90 -9.30
N GLN A 368 -30.43 18.24 -10.12
CA GLN A 368 -30.19 18.66 -11.51
C GLN A 368 -29.18 19.81 -11.68
N PRO A 369 -29.26 20.93 -10.94
CA PRO A 369 -28.24 21.99 -11.05
C PRO A 369 -26.85 21.54 -10.59
N LEU A 370 -26.76 20.60 -9.64
CA LEU A 370 -25.49 20.04 -9.17
C LEU A 370 -24.86 19.13 -10.23
N VAL A 371 -25.68 18.33 -10.93
CA VAL A 371 -25.26 17.57 -12.11
C VAL A 371 -24.76 18.49 -13.22
N ASN A 372 -25.47 19.59 -13.48
CA ASN A 372 -25.03 20.60 -14.46
C ASN A 372 -23.67 21.23 -14.07
N ALA A 373 -23.38 21.32 -12.77
CA ALA A 373 -22.09 21.77 -12.24
C ALA A 373 -21.00 20.69 -12.24
N GLY A 374 -21.30 19.47 -12.71
CA GLY A 374 -20.35 18.37 -12.85
C GLY A 374 -20.30 17.40 -11.67
N ASN A 375 -21.19 17.51 -10.69
CA ASN A 375 -21.34 16.46 -9.66
C ASN A 375 -22.01 15.21 -10.24
N GLU A 376 -21.83 14.10 -9.56
CA GLU A 376 -22.39 12.80 -9.94
C GLU A 376 -23.58 12.41 -9.06
N VAL A 377 -24.54 11.71 -9.64
CA VAL A 377 -25.59 10.97 -8.95
C VAL A 377 -25.40 9.48 -9.25
N ALA A 378 -25.05 8.72 -8.21
CA ALA A 378 -24.89 7.27 -8.23
C ALA A 378 -26.14 6.58 -7.68
N ALA A 379 -26.44 5.37 -8.14
CA ALA A 379 -27.51 4.57 -7.57
C ALA A 379 -27.08 3.97 -6.22
N HIS A 380 -27.99 3.96 -5.24
CA HIS A 380 -27.78 3.39 -3.90
C HIS A 380 -28.85 2.35 -3.56
N SER A 381 -29.06 1.41 -4.48
CA SER A 381 -30.26 0.57 -4.58
C SER A 381 -31.57 1.35 -4.77
N ALA A 382 -32.73 0.68 -4.74
CA ALA A 382 -34.02 1.36 -4.83
C ALA A 382 -34.54 1.72 -3.43
N HIS A 383 -34.48 0.77 -2.48
CA HIS A 383 -35.08 0.91 -1.14
C HIS A 383 -34.07 0.73 0.00
N HIS A 384 -32.79 1.04 -0.26
CA HIS A 384 -31.70 0.98 0.72
C HIS A 384 -31.61 -0.38 1.45
N VAL A 385 -31.44 -1.47 0.70
CA VAL A 385 -31.43 -2.85 1.22
C VAL A 385 -30.05 -3.52 1.17
N TYR A 386 -29.77 -4.42 2.12
CA TYR A 386 -28.54 -5.20 2.15
C TYR A 386 -28.54 -6.29 1.07
N LEU A 387 -27.90 -5.98 -0.06
CA LEU A 387 -27.90 -6.80 -1.28
C LEU A 387 -27.37 -8.24 -1.12
N PRO A 388 -26.43 -8.55 -0.22
CA PRO A 388 -25.96 -9.94 -0.05
C PRO A 388 -26.94 -10.91 0.64
N GLU A 389 -27.91 -10.43 1.44
CA GLU A 389 -28.82 -11.34 2.17
C GLU A 389 -29.94 -11.85 1.26
N THR A 390 -29.98 -13.17 1.12
CA THR A 390 -30.92 -13.92 0.25
C THR A 390 -32.23 -14.28 0.96
N LYS A 391 -32.25 -14.25 2.29
CA LYS A 391 -33.44 -14.55 3.10
C LYS A 391 -34.30 -13.29 3.24
N LEU A 392 -35.62 -13.42 3.09
CA LEU A 392 -36.53 -12.28 3.25
C LEU A 392 -37.37 -12.37 4.51
N MET A 393 -37.88 -13.54 4.87
CA MET A 393 -38.78 -13.66 6.03
C MET A 393 -38.78 -15.07 6.59
N THR A 394 -39.12 -15.17 7.87
CA THR A 394 -39.44 -16.44 8.52
C THR A 394 -40.93 -16.54 8.77
N LEU A 395 -41.48 -17.76 8.70
CA LEU A 395 -42.91 -18.00 8.91
C LEU A 395 -43.15 -19.30 9.69
N THR A 396 -43.94 -19.19 10.75
CA THR A 396 -44.36 -20.31 11.61
C THR A 396 -45.85 -20.21 11.88
N TYR A 397 -46.52 -21.35 11.96
CA TYR A 397 -47.89 -21.48 12.43
C TYR A 397 -48.01 -22.47 13.59
N SER A 398 -48.59 -22.02 14.70
CA SER A 398 -48.73 -22.73 15.98
C SER A 398 -50.19 -23.03 16.36
N GLY A 399 -51.16 -22.66 15.52
CA GLY A 399 -52.59 -22.88 15.76
C GLY A 399 -53.07 -24.33 15.58
N PRO A 400 -54.37 -24.63 15.68
CA PRO A 400 -54.89 -26.01 15.72
C PRO A 400 -54.82 -26.77 14.39
N GLY A 401 -54.63 -26.09 13.26
CA GLY A 401 -54.56 -26.70 11.93
C GLY A 401 -53.41 -27.70 11.76
N THR A 402 -53.61 -28.66 10.85
CA THR A 402 -52.63 -29.69 10.46
C THR A 402 -52.25 -29.53 8.98
N ASN A 403 -51.15 -30.14 8.54
CA ASN A 403 -50.64 -30.02 7.16
C ASN A 403 -50.57 -28.56 6.67
N VAL A 404 -50.09 -27.67 7.55
CA VAL A 404 -50.06 -26.24 7.25
C VAL A 404 -48.86 -25.94 6.37
N VAL A 405 -49.15 -25.43 5.18
CA VAL A 405 -48.15 -25.14 4.16
C VAL A 405 -48.32 -23.74 3.60
N VAL A 406 -47.20 -23.12 3.23
CA VAL A 406 -47.15 -21.88 2.46
C VAL A 406 -46.76 -22.16 1.01
N ALA A 407 -47.38 -21.43 0.08
CA ALA A 407 -47.03 -21.41 -1.32
C ALA A 407 -46.87 -19.95 -1.78
N VAL A 408 -45.85 -19.69 -2.59
CA VAL A 408 -45.67 -18.42 -3.30
C VAL A 408 -45.86 -18.72 -4.78
N ALA A 409 -46.84 -18.03 -5.40
CA ALA A 409 -47.12 -18.13 -6.82
C ALA A 409 -46.56 -16.90 -7.55
N GLY A 410 -46.25 -17.05 -8.84
CA GLY A 410 -45.25 -16.17 -9.46
C GLY A 410 -43.87 -16.45 -8.89
N GLY A 411 -42.91 -15.53 -9.02
CA GLY A 411 -41.60 -15.68 -8.36
C GLY A 411 -40.70 -16.74 -8.98
N GLY A 412 -40.99 -17.17 -10.22
CA GLY A 412 -40.06 -17.99 -11.01
C GLY A 412 -38.86 -17.16 -11.46
N THR A 413 -37.85 -17.79 -12.09
CA THR A 413 -36.56 -17.17 -12.39
C THR A 413 -36.70 -15.82 -13.11
N GLY A 414 -36.49 -14.71 -12.39
CA GLY A 414 -36.61 -13.35 -12.91
C GLY A 414 -38.04 -12.87 -13.17
N THR A 415 -39.04 -13.44 -12.50
CA THR A 415 -40.44 -13.00 -12.59
C THR A 415 -40.99 -12.65 -11.21
N PRO A 416 -41.81 -11.60 -11.08
CA PRO A 416 -42.31 -11.18 -9.78
C PRO A 416 -43.28 -12.21 -9.19
N ALA A 417 -43.22 -12.37 -7.87
CA ALA A 417 -44.24 -13.07 -7.11
C ALA A 417 -45.57 -12.31 -7.18
N THR A 418 -46.66 -13.05 -7.36
CA THR A 418 -48.01 -12.51 -7.48
C THR A 418 -48.84 -12.76 -6.25
N SER A 419 -48.57 -13.84 -5.51
CA SER A 419 -49.30 -14.12 -4.27
C SER A 419 -48.52 -14.99 -3.29
N LEU A 420 -48.80 -14.82 -2.00
CA LEU A 420 -48.43 -15.74 -0.92
C LEU A 420 -49.71 -16.33 -0.33
N ALA A 421 -49.85 -17.64 -0.36
CA ALA A 421 -51.00 -18.36 0.16
C ALA A 421 -50.60 -19.33 1.25
N VAL A 422 -51.38 -19.38 2.34
CA VAL A 422 -51.27 -20.41 3.37
C VAL A 422 -52.52 -21.30 3.31
N SER A 423 -52.30 -22.60 3.35
CA SER A 423 -53.35 -23.61 3.47
C SER A 423 -53.10 -24.53 4.66
N ALA A 424 -54.16 -24.82 5.41
CA ALA A 424 -54.20 -25.64 6.61
C ALA A 424 -55.42 -26.59 6.55
N THR A 425 -55.20 -27.84 6.93
CA THR A 425 -56.26 -28.83 7.09
C THR A 425 -56.86 -28.72 8.50
N GLY A 426 -58.19 -28.56 8.57
CA GLY A 426 -58.91 -28.51 9.86
C GLY A 426 -58.92 -27.14 10.56
N ASP A 427 -58.38 -26.09 9.94
CA ASP A 427 -58.50 -24.71 10.39
C ASP A 427 -58.73 -23.78 9.18
N SER A 428 -59.99 -23.53 8.83
CA SER A 428 -60.32 -22.67 7.67
C SER A 428 -60.01 -21.19 7.90
N VAL A 429 -59.85 -20.76 9.16
CA VAL A 429 -59.53 -19.36 9.50
C VAL A 429 -58.03 -19.10 9.29
N ALA A 430 -57.20 -20.14 9.34
CA ALA A 430 -55.78 -20.08 8.99
C ALA A 430 -55.52 -20.02 7.48
N ASN A 431 -56.52 -20.27 6.62
CA ASN A 431 -56.39 -20.21 5.17
C ASN A 431 -56.52 -18.78 4.66
N PHE A 432 -55.50 -18.28 3.97
CA PHE A 432 -55.54 -16.96 3.34
C PHE A 432 -54.62 -16.88 2.14
N SER A 433 -54.82 -15.85 1.32
CA SER A 433 -53.91 -15.45 0.25
C SER A 433 -53.71 -13.94 0.30
N LEU A 434 -52.45 -13.51 0.22
CA LEU A 434 -52.03 -12.12 0.11
C LEU A 434 -51.65 -11.86 -1.35
N ASP A 435 -52.11 -10.73 -1.88
CA ASP A 435 -51.71 -10.22 -3.19
C ASP A 435 -50.35 -9.53 -3.07
N LEU A 436 -49.38 -9.96 -3.89
CA LEU A 436 -48.03 -9.40 -3.94
C LEU A 436 -47.79 -8.58 -5.21
N SER A 437 -48.80 -8.45 -6.09
CA SER A 437 -48.66 -7.75 -7.38
C SER A 437 -48.60 -6.23 -7.22
N ALA A 438 -49.17 -5.69 -6.15
CA ALA A 438 -48.98 -4.29 -5.75
C ALA A 438 -47.64 -4.13 -5.02
N PRO A 439 -46.95 -2.97 -5.17
CA PRO A 439 -45.72 -2.68 -4.44
C PRO A 439 -46.03 -2.65 -2.93
N THR A 440 -45.71 -3.76 -2.28
CA THR A 440 -45.88 -4.01 -0.85
C THR A 440 -44.57 -4.54 -0.33
N SER A 441 -44.20 -4.13 0.87
CA SER A 441 -42.92 -4.52 1.47
C SER A 441 -43.05 -5.86 2.20
N ILE A 442 -41.94 -6.56 2.41
CA ILE A 442 -41.89 -7.74 3.29
C ILE A 442 -42.33 -7.37 4.72
N GLY A 443 -42.03 -6.15 5.17
CA GLY A 443 -42.53 -5.58 6.42
C GLY A 443 -44.05 -5.60 6.50
N ASP A 444 -44.73 -5.09 5.48
CA ASP A 444 -46.20 -5.05 5.42
C ASP A 444 -46.80 -6.46 5.39
N ILE A 445 -46.20 -7.37 4.62
CA ILE A 445 -46.63 -8.77 4.55
C ILE A 445 -46.47 -9.45 5.92
N CYS A 446 -45.34 -9.28 6.59
CA CYS A 446 -45.17 -9.82 7.94
C CYS A 446 -46.15 -9.20 8.94
N GLY A 447 -46.43 -7.90 8.85
CA GLY A 447 -47.46 -7.24 9.66
C GLY A 447 -48.85 -7.86 9.45
N ALA A 448 -49.24 -8.05 8.19
CA ALA A 448 -50.52 -8.65 7.81
C ALA A 448 -50.65 -10.12 8.27
N ILE A 449 -49.55 -10.87 8.27
CA ILE A 449 -49.50 -12.26 8.75
C ILE A 449 -49.56 -12.29 10.28
N ASN A 450 -48.79 -11.46 10.98
CA ASN A 450 -48.74 -11.40 12.44
C ASN A 450 -50.08 -10.96 13.06
N ALA A 451 -50.92 -10.24 12.31
CA ALA A 451 -52.28 -9.93 12.72
C ALA A 451 -53.22 -11.15 12.76
N LYS A 452 -52.80 -12.31 12.21
CA LYS A 452 -53.58 -13.55 12.19
C LYS A 452 -53.21 -14.45 13.37
N SER A 453 -54.24 -14.99 14.03
CA SER A 453 -54.03 -15.85 15.20
C SER A 453 -53.22 -17.11 14.86
N GLY A 454 -52.25 -17.42 15.72
CA GLY A 454 -51.41 -18.61 15.58
C GLY A 454 -50.26 -18.46 14.58
N PHE A 455 -50.10 -17.33 13.91
CA PHE A 455 -48.96 -17.07 13.02
C PHE A 455 -47.86 -16.28 13.71
N THR A 456 -46.63 -16.51 13.27
CA THR A 456 -45.46 -15.71 13.61
C THR A 456 -44.64 -15.52 12.35
N CYS A 457 -44.46 -14.27 11.96
CA CYS A 457 -43.65 -13.83 10.84
C CYS A 457 -42.51 -12.96 11.35
N GLY A 458 -41.28 -13.33 11.03
CA GLY A 458 -40.08 -12.59 11.43
C GLY A 458 -39.34 -12.02 10.23
N LEU A 459 -38.91 -10.76 10.35
CA LEU A 459 -37.99 -10.14 9.41
C LEU A 459 -36.58 -10.70 9.61
N ILE A 460 -35.79 -10.70 8.53
CA ILE A 460 -34.38 -11.05 8.57
C ILE A 460 -33.60 -9.80 8.94
N THR A 461 -32.57 -9.96 9.76
CA THR A 461 -31.69 -8.89 10.24
C THR A 461 -30.26 -9.32 10.05
N GLU A 462 -29.37 -8.39 9.69
CA GLU A 462 -27.96 -8.68 9.56
C GLU A 462 -27.16 -8.17 10.75
N THR A 463 -26.39 -9.08 11.35
CA THR A 463 -25.60 -8.78 12.55
C THR A 463 -24.55 -7.72 12.23
N GLY A 464 -24.46 -6.68 13.06
CA GLY A 464 -23.51 -5.59 12.88
C GLY A 464 -23.97 -4.49 11.93
N THR A 465 -25.22 -4.55 11.46
CA THR A 465 -25.84 -3.50 10.64
C THR A 465 -27.21 -3.09 11.23
N SER A 466 -27.77 -1.97 10.77
CA SER A 466 -29.16 -1.58 11.05
C SER A 466 -30.16 -2.22 10.08
N TYR A 467 -29.71 -3.06 9.14
CA TYR A 467 -30.55 -3.62 8.10
C TYR A 467 -31.60 -4.59 8.66
N THR A 468 -32.81 -4.47 8.11
CA THR A 468 -33.83 -5.51 8.15
C THR A 468 -34.35 -5.75 6.75
N SER A 469 -34.86 -6.95 6.46
CA SER A 469 -35.53 -7.25 5.18
C SER A 469 -36.87 -6.53 5.00
N GLY A 470 -37.31 -5.74 5.98
CA GLY A 470 -38.58 -5.02 5.96
C GLY A 470 -38.83 -4.23 4.67
N PRO A 471 -37.89 -3.39 4.19
CA PRO A 471 -38.07 -2.56 3.00
C PRO A 471 -38.07 -3.33 1.66
N VAL A 472 -37.60 -4.59 1.63
CA VAL A 472 -37.56 -5.39 0.40
C VAL A 472 -38.97 -5.58 -0.14
N LEU A 473 -39.15 -5.52 -1.46
CA LEU A 473 -40.45 -5.73 -2.07
C LEU A 473 -40.89 -7.20 -1.92
N ALA A 474 -42.13 -7.42 -1.52
CA ALA A 474 -42.66 -8.76 -1.34
C ALA A 474 -42.76 -9.54 -2.65
N ARG A 475 -42.83 -8.85 -3.79
CA ARG A 475 -42.78 -9.46 -5.12
C ARG A 475 -41.43 -10.13 -5.44
N ASP A 476 -40.41 -9.91 -4.62
CA ASP A 476 -39.10 -10.52 -4.77
C ASP A 476 -39.03 -11.92 -4.15
N LEU A 477 -40.08 -12.40 -3.49
CA LEU A 477 -40.11 -13.76 -2.95
C LEU A 477 -39.93 -14.82 -4.06
N ALA A 478 -39.05 -15.78 -3.83
CA ALA A 478 -38.90 -16.93 -4.70
C ALA A 478 -40.14 -17.83 -4.66
N GLN A 479 -40.44 -18.42 -5.82
CA GLN A 479 -41.51 -19.41 -5.94
C GLN A 479 -41.28 -20.58 -4.99
N VAL A 480 -42.29 -20.91 -4.18
CA VAL A 480 -42.29 -22.12 -3.35
C VAL A 480 -43.63 -22.82 -3.44
N ALA A 481 -43.61 -24.16 -3.47
CA ALA A 481 -44.80 -24.98 -3.53
C ALA A 481 -44.91 -25.87 -2.28
N GLY A 482 -45.75 -25.47 -1.33
CA GLY A 482 -46.16 -26.35 -0.23
C GLY A 482 -45.11 -26.51 0.89
N VAL A 483 -44.40 -25.45 1.27
CA VAL A 483 -43.43 -25.47 2.37
C VAL A 483 -44.16 -25.58 3.72
N SER A 484 -43.79 -26.56 4.55
CA SER A 484 -44.46 -26.76 5.85
C SER A 484 -44.07 -25.69 6.88
N ILE A 485 -45.07 -25.18 7.60
CA ILE A 485 -44.89 -24.17 8.66
C ILE A 485 -45.54 -24.57 9.99
N LYS A 486 -46.11 -25.78 10.10
CA LYS A 486 -46.78 -26.23 11.33
C LYS A 486 -45.78 -26.55 12.43
N ASN A 487 -45.69 -25.71 13.45
CA ASN A 487 -44.72 -25.80 14.56
C ASN A 487 -43.26 -25.91 14.07
N VAL A 488 -42.99 -25.40 12.87
CA VAL A 488 -41.68 -25.38 12.22
C VAL A 488 -41.53 -24.00 11.59
N THR A 489 -40.37 -23.38 11.77
CA THR A 489 -40.05 -22.10 11.14
C THR A 489 -39.51 -22.32 9.74
N ALA A 490 -40.30 -21.96 8.73
CA ALA A 490 -39.81 -21.88 7.36
C ALA A 490 -39.10 -20.54 7.14
N THR A 491 -38.05 -20.55 6.31
CA THR A 491 -37.41 -19.33 5.80
C THR A 491 -37.74 -19.21 4.32
N LEU A 492 -38.33 -18.08 3.93
CA LEU A 492 -38.61 -17.78 2.53
C LEU A 492 -37.49 -16.90 1.97
N LEU A 493 -37.02 -17.29 0.79
CA LEU A 493 -35.89 -16.68 0.09
C LEU A 493 -36.40 -15.73 -1.00
N ARG A 494 -35.52 -14.86 -1.49
CA ARG A 494 -35.78 -14.04 -2.68
C ARG A 494 -35.47 -14.79 -3.98
N ASP A 495 -36.06 -14.36 -5.08
CA ASP A 495 -35.58 -14.61 -6.43
C ASP A 495 -34.52 -13.56 -6.78
N ASP A 496 -33.25 -13.96 -6.89
CA ASP A 496 -32.13 -13.02 -7.12
C ASP A 496 -32.30 -12.20 -8.41
N ALA A 497 -32.83 -12.80 -9.48
CA ALA A 497 -32.96 -12.11 -10.76
C ALA A 497 -34.03 -11.00 -10.70
N GLN A 498 -35.17 -11.28 -10.06
CA GLN A 498 -36.20 -10.28 -9.81
C GLN A 498 -35.72 -9.22 -8.82
N PHE A 499 -35.13 -9.63 -7.69
CA PHE A 499 -34.60 -8.73 -6.67
C PHE A 499 -33.56 -7.75 -7.25
N PHE A 500 -32.59 -8.23 -8.03
CA PHE A 500 -31.61 -7.33 -8.65
C PHE A 500 -32.19 -6.48 -9.78
N ALA A 501 -33.25 -6.94 -10.47
CA ALA A 501 -33.96 -6.08 -11.40
C ALA A 501 -34.56 -4.87 -10.68
N ASP A 502 -35.10 -5.06 -9.48
CA ASP A 502 -35.74 -4.01 -8.69
C ASP A 502 -34.74 -3.15 -7.93
N GLU A 503 -33.72 -3.75 -7.32
CA GLU A 503 -32.80 -3.05 -6.43
C GLU A 503 -31.52 -2.56 -7.12
N ILE A 504 -31.22 -2.99 -8.35
CA ILE A 504 -29.98 -2.59 -9.04
C ILE A 504 -30.28 -1.95 -10.39
N ALA A 505 -31.10 -2.60 -11.23
CA ALA A 505 -31.37 -2.13 -12.59
C ALA A 505 -32.41 -1.00 -12.64
N ALA A 506 -33.53 -1.15 -11.94
CA ALA A 506 -34.60 -0.14 -11.90
C ALA A 506 -34.13 1.24 -11.36
N PRO A 507 -33.36 1.37 -10.26
CA PRO A 507 -32.94 2.68 -9.77
C PRO A 507 -32.05 3.42 -10.78
N LYS A 508 -31.23 2.70 -11.58
CA LYS A 508 -30.49 3.28 -12.71
C LYS A 508 -31.43 4.00 -13.67
N ALA A 509 -32.46 3.28 -14.14
CA ALA A 509 -33.42 3.80 -15.10
C ALA A 509 -34.21 4.99 -14.53
N THR A 510 -34.57 4.95 -13.25
CA THR A 510 -35.21 6.07 -12.56
C THR A 510 -34.33 7.30 -12.55
N ILE A 511 -33.06 7.18 -12.16
CA ILE A 511 -32.10 8.29 -12.13
C ILE A 511 -31.89 8.88 -13.53
N GLU A 512 -31.67 8.04 -14.54
CA GLU A 512 -31.45 8.45 -15.93
C GLU A 512 -32.69 9.11 -16.57
N HIS A 513 -33.88 8.77 -16.09
CA HIS A 513 -35.13 9.40 -16.50
C HIS A 513 -35.38 10.75 -15.81
N LYS A 514 -35.06 10.84 -14.51
CA LYS A 514 -35.30 12.05 -13.69
C LYS A 514 -34.28 13.15 -13.93
N LEU A 515 -33.09 12.81 -14.45
CA LEU A 515 -31.99 13.75 -14.65
C LEU A 515 -31.57 13.83 -16.12
N SER A 516 -31.00 14.99 -16.49
CA SER A 516 -30.37 15.23 -17.80
C SER A 516 -28.88 15.48 -17.64
N ALA A 517 -28.10 15.10 -18.66
CA ALA A 517 -26.67 15.37 -18.71
C ALA A 517 -26.40 16.88 -18.88
N ALA A 518 -25.28 17.36 -18.33
CA ALA A 518 -24.86 18.75 -18.45
C ALA A 518 -24.67 19.22 -19.90
N SER A 519 -24.28 18.31 -20.80
CA SER A 519 -24.13 18.56 -22.24
C SER A 519 -25.45 18.63 -23.01
N GLY A 520 -26.59 18.41 -22.34
CA GLY A 520 -27.86 18.07 -22.97
C GLY A 520 -27.96 16.58 -23.29
N GLY A 521 -29.19 16.05 -23.27
CA GLY A 521 -29.48 14.62 -23.44
C GLY A 521 -29.70 13.89 -22.11
N SER A 522 -29.89 12.57 -22.20
CA SER A 522 -30.12 11.70 -21.04
C SER A 522 -28.90 11.69 -20.11
N TYR A 523 -29.15 11.78 -18.81
CA TYR A 523 -28.12 11.49 -17.82
C TYR A 523 -27.72 10.00 -17.91
N ALA A 524 -26.44 9.70 -17.67
CA ALA A 524 -25.92 8.33 -17.64
C ALA A 524 -25.50 8.00 -16.20
N CYS A 525 -26.24 7.10 -15.55
CA CYS A 525 -25.92 6.68 -14.19
C CYS A 525 -24.92 5.51 -14.27
N THR A 526 -23.62 5.81 -14.20
CA THR A 526 -22.55 4.82 -14.37
C THR A 526 -21.99 4.29 -13.06
N SER A 527 -22.43 4.82 -11.92
CA SER A 527 -21.86 4.49 -10.61
C SER A 527 -22.91 3.93 -9.66
N PHE A 528 -22.47 3.00 -8.80
CA PHE A 528 -23.29 2.36 -7.78
C PHE A 528 -22.62 2.47 -6.40
N VAL A 529 -23.39 2.59 -5.34
CA VAL A 529 -22.89 2.52 -3.97
C VAL A 529 -23.64 1.40 -3.28
N TYR A 530 -22.94 0.45 -2.66
CA TYR A 530 -23.59 -0.68 -1.99
C TYR A 530 -24.16 -0.23 -0.64
N PRO A 531 -25.48 -0.31 -0.40
CA PRO A 531 -26.07 -0.01 0.91
C PRO A 531 -25.44 -0.83 2.02
N PHE A 532 -25.22 -0.19 3.17
CA PHE A 532 -24.52 -0.77 4.32
C PHE A 532 -23.13 -1.34 4.00
N LEU A 533 -22.52 -0.93 2.88
CA LEU A 533 -21.25 -1.48 2.39
C LEU A 533 -21.37 -3.00 2.11
N GLY A 534 -22.58 -3.46 1.78
CA GLY A 534 -22.92 -4.86 1.55
C GLY A 534 -22.61 -5.33 0.15
N GLU A 535 -21.41 -5.88 -0.05
CA GLU A 535 -20.97 -6.43 -1.33
C GLU A 535 -20.58 -7.90 -1.20
N ASN A 536 -20.83 -8.67 -2.27
CA ASN A 536 -20.22 -9.97 -2.50
C ASN A 536 -20.10 -10.22 -4.02
N PRO A 537 -19.37 -11.26 -4.47
CA PRO A 537 -19.16 -11.52 -5.89
C PRO A 537 -20.44 -11.63 -6.73
N THR A 538 -21.53 -12.14 -6.17
CA THR A 538 -22.84 -12.23 -6.86
C THR A 538 -23.45 -10.83 -7.07
N VAL A 539 -23.44 -10.00 -6.03
CA VAL A 539 -23.93 -8.62 -6.08
C VAL A 539 -23.08 -7.79 -7.06
N ARG A 540 -21.76 -7.92 -7.00
CA ARG A 540 -20.83 -7.24 -7.93
C ARG A 540 -21.09 -7.63 -9.38
N ALA A 541 -21.34 -8.91 -9.64
CA ALA A 541 -21.71 -9.38 -10.97
C ALA A 541 -23.06 -8.81 -11.45
N ALA A 542 -24.04 -8.66 -10.54
CA ALA A 542 -25.31 -8.03 -10.86
C ALA A 542 -25.16 -6.53 -11.16
N VAL A 543 -24.36 -5.80 -10.37
CA VAL A 543 -24.00 -4.39 -10.62
C VAL A 543 -23.28 -4.23 -11.97
N ALA A 544 -22.29 -5.08 -12.26
CA ALA A 544 -21.63 -5.11 -13.56
C ALA A 544 -22.63 -5.40 -14.70
N GLY A 545 -23.52 -6.38 -14.50
CA GLY A 545 -24.55 -6.78 -15.48
C GLY A 545 -25.57 -5.68 -15.77
N ALA A 546 -25.85 -4.81 -14.80
CA ALA A 546 -26.67 -3.61 -14.97
C ALA A 546 -25.94 -2.43 -15.66
N GLY A 547 -24.66 -2.63 -16.03
CA GLY A 547 -23.87 -1.65 -16.77
C GLY A 547 -23.34 -0.50 -15.92
N TYR A 548 -23.18 -0.70 -14.62
CA TYR A 548 -22.37 0.21 -13.80
C TYR A 548 -20.88 -0.06 -14.07
N LEU A 549 -20.07 0.99 -13.98
CA LEU A 549 -18.64 0.98 -14.30
C LEU A 549 -17.77 1.32 -13.09
N ALA A 550 -18.34 1.99 -12.08
CA ALA A 550 -17.70 2.27 -10.82
C ALA A 550 -18.63 1.89 -9.67
N ALA A 551 -18.09 1.35 -8.59
CA ALA A 551 -18.84 1.20 -7.35
C ALA A 551 -17.91 1.25 -6.15
N ARG A 552 -18.40 1.80 -5.04
CA ARG A 552 -17.65 1.84 -3.78
C ARG A 552 -18.24 0.89 -2.75
N ASN A 553 -17.33 0.19 -2.08
CA ASN A 553 -17.53 -0.72 -0.98
C ASN A 553 -16.91 -0.12 0.30
N GLY A 554 -17.04 -0.82 1.43
CA GLY A 554 -16.44 -0.43 2.68
C GLY A 554 -14.95 -0.75 2.78
N TYR A 555 -14.55 -1.12 4.00
CA TYR A 555 -13.15 -1.27 4.40
C TYR A 555 -12.35 -2.34 3.64
N ASN A 556 -13.03 -3.27 2.94
CA ASN A 556 -12.42 -4.36 2.20
C ASN A 556 -12.17 -4.04 0.71
N GLY A 557 -12.57 -2.86 0.24
CA GLY A 557 -12.37 -2.48 -1.15
C GLY A 557 -10.90 -2.25 -1.53
N PHE A 558 -10.67 -2.11 -2.83
CA PHE A 558 -9.39 -1.77 -3.43
C PHE A 558 -9.11 -0.29 -3.26
N TYR A 559 -7.93 0.02 -2.69
CA TYR A 559 -7.52 1.40 -2.42
C TYR A 559 -6.49 1.95 -3.40
N ALA A 560 -5.66 1.14 -4.07
CA ALA A 560 -4.54 1.63 -4.89
C ALA A 560 -4.61 1.19 -6.36
N MET A 561 -4.51 2.14 -7.30
CA MET A 561 -4.65 1.96 -8.77
C MET A 561 -3.46 1.26 -9.46
N GLY A 562 -2.94 0.22 -8.82
CA GLY A 562 -1.71 -0.48 -9.14
C GLY A 562 -1.17 -1.15 -7.89
N GLY A 563 -2.10 -1.69 -7.09
CA GLY A 563 -1.87 -2.23 -5.76
C GLY A 563 -0.78 -3.30 -5.79
N PHE A 564 0.04 -3.22 -4.75
CA PHE A 564 1.14 -4.09 -4.38
C PHE A 564 1.06 -5.55 -4.87
N TYR A 565 2.21 -6.06 -5.35
CA TYR A 565 2.39 -7.41 -5.90
C TYR A 565 1.78 -8.52 -5.03
N SER A 566 0.83 -9.29 -5.56
CA SER A 566 0.55 -10.64 -5.09
C SER A 566 1.41 -11.62 -5.89
N GLY A 567 2.44 -12.21 -5.27
CA GLY A 567 3.39 -13.05 -6.00
C GLY A 567 4.21 -12.25 -7.03
N THR A 568 4.25 -12.70 -8.29
CA THR A 568 5.11 -12.12 -9.35
C THR A 568 4.43 -11.07 -10.24
N THR A 569 3.15 -10.73 -10.03
CA THR A 569 2.37 -9.81 -10.87
C THR A 569 1.82 -8.61 -10.07
N PRO A 570 1.82 -7.38 -10.63
CA PRO A 570 1.05 -6.26 -10.07
C PRO A 570 -0.41 -6.67 -9.90
N SER A 571 -1.03 -6.41 -8.74
CA SER A 571 -2.45 -6.72 -8.56
C SER A 571 -3.32 -5.74 -9.37
N GLY A 572 -4.50 -6.20 -9.77
CA GLY A 572 -5.49 -5.36 -10.45
C GLY A 572 -6.21 -4.44 -9.47
N TYR A 573 -6.79 -3.36 -9.99
CA TYR A 573 -7.71 -2.47 -9.28
C TYR A 573 -9.12 -2.69 -9.83
N ASP A 574 -10.04 -3.17 -9.00
CA ASP A 574 -11.44 -3.36 -9.37
C ASP A 574 -12.23 -2.07 -9.16
N ALA A 575 -12.68 -1.45 -10.26
CA ALA A 575 -13.44 -0.21 -10.18
C ALA A 575 -14.85 -0.40 -9.59
N LEU A 576 -15.35 -1.63 -9.46
CA LEU A 576 -16.63 -1.95 -8.81
C LEU A 576 -16.49 -2.27 -7.32
N ASP A 577 -15.30 -2.09 -6.75
CA ASP A 577 -15.00 -2.42 -5.35
C ASP A 577 -14.03 -1.38 -4.77
N ILE A 578 -14.32 -0.10 -4.98
CA ILE A 578 -13.50 1.01 -4.51
C ILE A 578 -13.58 1.10 -2.99
N TRP A 579 -12.44 1.16 -2.30
CA TRP A 579 -12.39 1.33 -0.85
C TRP A 579 -13.02 2.66 -0.43
N ALA A 580 -13.89 2.60 0.58
CA ALA A 580 -14.49 3.79 1.17
C ALA A 580 -14.48 3.77 2.70
N VAL A 581 -14.46 4.96 3.29
CA VAL A 581 -14.47 5.15 4.74
C VAL A 581 -15.08 6.49 5.13
N GLN A 582 -15.63 6.57 6.34
CA GLN A 582 -16.15 7.81 6.89
C GLN A 582 -15.01 8.74 7.34
N PRO A 583 -15.02 10.04 7.00
CA PRO A 583 -14.03 11.00 7.50
C PRO A 583 -13.90 11.00 9.02
N GLY A 584 -15.02 10.93 9.75
CA GLY A 584 -15.02 10.90 11.21
C GLY A 584 -14.31 9.67 11.79
N ALA A 585 -14.36 8.52 11.11
CA ALA A 585 -13.66 7.31 11.54
C ALA A 585 -12.13 7.38 11.33
N VAL A 586 -11.68 8.14 10.34
CA VAL A 586 -10.25 8.27 9.99
C VAL A 586 -9.60 9.45 10.70
N PHE A 587 -10.19 10.64 10.55
CA PHE A 587 -9.63 11.89 11.02
C PHE A 587 -10.10 12.22 12.43
N GLY A 588 -11.27 11.71 12.85
CA GLY A 588 -11.99 12.17 14.04
C GLY A 588 -12.90 13.36 13.72
N ASN A 589 -13.56 13.86 14.77
CA ASN A 589 -14.57 14.90 14.67
C ASN A 589 -14.22 16.11 15.54
N LEU A 590 -14.33 17.32 14.99
CA LEU A 590 -14.06 18.58 15.69
C LEU A 590 -15.09 18.83 16.80
N ASP A 591 -16.36 18.51 16.55
CA ASP A 591 -17.45 18.67 17.51
C ASP A 591 -17.35 17.69 18.70
N LYS A 592 -16.61 16.58 18.52
CA LYS A 592 -16.31 15.56 19.55
C LYS A 592 -14.93 15.75 20.18
N GLY A 593 -14.36 16.95 20.09
CA GLY A 593 -13.16 17.35 20.84
C GLY A 593 -11.82 17.15 20.11
N LEU A 594 -11.82 16.79 18.83
CA LEU A 594 -10.61 16.88 17.99
C LEU A 594 -10.24 18.34 17.78
N THR A 595 -8.95 18.68 17.84
CA THR A 595 -8.51 20.04 17.51
C THR A 595 -8.25 20.18 16.00
N PRO A 596 -8.39 21.39 15.42
CA PRO A 596 -8.06 21.63 14.02
C PRO A 596 -6.63 21.23 13.65
N GLU A 597 -5.68 21.37 14.57
CA GLU A 597 -4.28 21.00 14.37
C GLU A 597 -4.13 19.48 14.21
N VAL A 598 -4.79 18.69 15.06
CA VAL A 598 -4.75 17.21 14.95
C VAL A 598 -5.49 16.74 13.70
N MET A 599 -6.59 17.40 13.33
CA MET A 599 -7.26 17.13 12.06
C MET A 599 -6.32 17.36 10.86
N ALA A 600 -5.63 18.51 10.83
CA ALA A 600 -4.69 18.83 9.77
C ALA A 600 -3.52 17.83 9.69
N GLN A 601 -3.03 17.36 10.84
CA GLN A 601 -2.00 16.32 10.93
C GLN A 601 -2.48 15.02 10.29
N ARG A 602 -3.67 14.53 10.66
CA ARG A 602 -4.20 13.27 10.15
C ARG A 602 -4.57 13.35 8.67
N VAL A 603 -5.24 14.41 8.24
CA VAL A 603 -5.54 14.62 6.82
C VAL A 603 -4.24 14.64 6.02
N SER A 604 -3.23 15.35 6.49
CA SER A 604 -1.93 15.35 5.82
C SER A 604 -1.32 13.96 5.69
N ALA A 605 -1.29 13.17 6.76
CA ALA A 605 -0.73 11.82 6.72
C ALA A 605 -1.49 10.93 5.71
N PHE A 606 -2.82 11.07 5.64
CA PHE A 606 -3.66 10.39 4.67
C PHE A 606 -3.37 10.81 3.22
N LEU A 607 -3.25 12.10 2.94
CA LEU A 607 -2.96 12.60 1.58
C LEU A 607 -1.57 12.15 1.11
N GLU A 608 -0.56 12.16 1.99
CA GLU A 608 0.78 11.64 1.66
C GLU A 608 0.77 10.13 1.43
N TRP A 609 0.01 9.37 2.22
CA TRP A 609 -0.21 7.94 1.95
C TRP A 609 -0.89 7.72 0.60
N ALA A 610 -1.90 8.51 0.26
CA ALA A 610 -2.64 8.40 -0.98
C ALA A 610 -1.70 8.65 -2.19
N LYS A 611 -0.90 9.71 -2.12
CA LYS A 611 0.13 10.06 -3.12
C LYS A 611 1.25 9.04 -3.23
N PHE A 612 1.61 8.40 -2.11
CA PHE A 612 2.61 7.34 -2.09
C PHE A 612 2.10 6.08 -2.79
N THR A 613 0.87 5.66 -2.48
CA THR A 613 0.30 4.39 -2.95
C THR A 613 -0.35 4.48 -4.34
N GLY A 614 -0.68 5.70 -4.79
CA GLY A 614 -1.53 5.91 -5.98
C GLY A 614 -2.98 5.57 -5.68
N ALA A 615 -3.46 6.05 -4.54
CA ALA A 615 -4.78 5.70 -4.04
C ALA A 615 -5.88 6.23 -4.96
N ALA A 616 -6.93 5.44 -5.13
CA ALA A 616 -8.23 5.87 -5.61
C ALA A 616 -9.26 5.35 -4.62
N VAL A 617 -9.79 6.26 -3.80
CA VAL A 617 -10.59 5.93 -2.62
C VAL A 617 -11.76 6.90 -2.48
N SER A 618 -12.77 6.53 -1.69
CA SER A 618 -13.90 7.38 -1.37
C SER A 618 -13.99 7.72 0.11
N LEU A 619 -14.30 8.98 0.41
CA LEU A 619 -14.65 9.47 1.73
C LEU A 619 -16.14 9.82 1.72
N PHE A 620 -16.91 9.31 2.67
CA PHE A 620 -18.37 9.49 2.65
C PHE A 620 -18.98 9.78 4.01
N SER A 621 -20.17 10.39 4.00
CA SER A 621 -21.04 10.50 5.18
C SER A 621 -22.51 10.52 4.73
N HIS A 622 -23.43 10.57 5.68
CA HIS A 622 -24.87 10.68 5.43
C HIS A 622 -25.36 12.09 5.80
N GLY A 623 -25.65 12.32 7.09
CA GLY A 623 -26.15 13.59 7.62
C GLY A 623 -25.13 14.42 8.40
N GLU A 624 -25.60 15.58 8.89
CA GLU A 624 -24.81 16.53 9.67
C GLU A 624 -24.37 15.98 11.05
N ASP A 625 -25.07 14.96 11.55
CA ASP A 625 -24.79 14.27 12.82
C ASP A 625 -23.60 13.31 12.75
N GLU A 626 -23.21 12.90 11.55
CA GLU A 626 -22.04 12.05 11.31
C GLU A 626 -20.77 12.86 11.05
N TYR A 627 -20.87 13.82 10.12
CA TYR A 627 -19.80 14.75 9.79
C TYR A 627 -20.41 16.10 9.38
N SER A 628 -20.30 17.07 10.27
CA SER A 628 -20.99 18.36 10.16
C SER A 628 -20.51 19.18 8.97
N LEU A 629 -21.31 20.18 8.56
CA LEU A 629 -20.92 21.10 7.48
C LEU A 629 -19.61 21.84 7.80
N SER A 630 -19.37 22.16 9.08
CA SER A 630 -18.15 22.82 9.54
C SER A 630 -16.91 21.93 9.39
N GLU A 631 -17.06 20.63 9.65
CA GLU A 631 -15.99 19.64 9.49
C GLU A 631 -15.71 19.36 8.02
N TRP A 632 -16.74 19.23 7.19
CA TRP A 632 -16.59 19.19 5.73
C TRP A 632 -15.84 20.42 5.21
N SER A 633 -16.20 21.63 5.66
CA SER A 633 -15.50 22.86 5.27
C SER A 633 -14.01 22.82 5.64
N ALA A 634 -13.68 22.32 6.84
CA ALA A 634 -12.29 22.20 7.29
C ALA A 634 -11.51 21.14 6.48
N LEU A 635 -12.13 19.98 6.23
CA LEU A 635 -11.55 18.90 5.42
C LEU A 635 -11.26 19.35 3.99
N LEU A 636 -12.24 19.98 3.33
CA LEU A 636 -12.10 20.47 1.97
C LEU A 636 -10.96 21.49 1.83
N ALA A 637 -10.80 22.39 2.82
CA ALA A 637 -9.70 23.34 2.83
C ALA A 637 -8.32 22.67 2.92
N LEU A 638 -8.21 21.60 3.72
CA LEU A 638 -6.98 20.83 3.86
C LEU A 638 -6.66 20.04 2.58
N ILE A 639 -7.66 19.43 1.94
CA ILE A 639 -7.47 18.73 0.66
C ILE A 639 -7.07 19.73 -0.43
N ALA A 640 -7.72 20.89 -0.51
CA ALA A 640 -7.43 21.90 -1.52
C ALA A 640 -6.02 22.51 -1.41
N ALA A 641 -5.42 22.45 -0.22
CA ALA A 641 -4.06 22.91 0.00
C ALA A 641 -2.98 21.97 -0.59
N ASP A 642 -3.37 20.76 -1.02
CA ASP A 642 -2.48 19.77 -1.65
C ASP A 642 -2.85 19.55 -3.12
N PRO A 643 -2.19 20.27 -4.07
CA PRO A 643 -2.56 20.25 -5.48
C PRO A 643 -2.25 18.92 -6.20
N ASP A 644 -1.49 18.03 -5.57
CA ASP A 644 -1.12 16.73 -6.14
C ASP A 644 -2.21 15.66 -5.92
N VAL A 645 -3.25 15.99 -5.15
CA VAL A 645 -4.42 15.14 -4.94
C VAL A 645 -5.58 15.65 -5.77
N THR A 646 -6.12 14.77 -6.62
CA THR A 646 -7.26 15.10 -7.47
C THR A 646 -8.56 14.64 -6.81
N VAL A 647 -9.47 15.57 -6.55
CA VAL A 647 -10.83 15.23 -6.11
C VAL A 647 -11.73 15.06 -7.33
N THR A 648 -12.42 13.93 -7.41
CA THR A 648 -13.30 13.60 -8.55
C THR A 648 -14.46 12.69 -8.16
N THR A 649 -15.41 12.49 -9.08
CA THR A 649 -16.56 11.60 -8.87
C THR A 649 -16.15 10.12 -9.00
N LEU A 650 -17.02 9.16 -8.66
CA LEU A 650 -16.74 7.73 -8.87
C LEU A 650 -16.57 7.43 -10.36
N ALA A 651 -17.44 7.99 -11.22
CA ALA A 651 -17.25 7.95 -12.67
C ALA A 651 -15.94 8.61 -13.10
N GLY A 652 -15.49 9.66 -12.41
CA GLY A 652 -14.21 10.31 -12.67
C GLY A 652 -13.02 9.40 -12.36
N ILE A 653 -13.07 8.62 -11.28
CA ILE A 653 -12.08 7.57 -10.98
C ILE A 653 -12.05 6.54 -12.11
N GLN A 654 -13.21 6.03 -12.52
CA GLN A 654 -13.30 5.06 -13.60
C GLN A 654 -12.81 5.63 -14.95
N ALA A 655 -13.16 6.86 -15.27
CA ALA A 655 -12.71 7.53 -16.50
C ALA A 655 -11.19 7.70 -16.49
N TYR A 656 -10.63 8.08 -15.34
CA TYR A 656 -9.18 8.12 -15.16
C TYR A 656 -8.57 6.75 -15.44
N LEU A 657 -9.07 5.68 -14.80
CA LEU A 657 -8.60 4.31 -15.01
C LEU A 657 -8.71 3.88 -16.48
N ALA A 658 -9.82 4.13 -17.15
CA ALA A 658 -10.01 3.75 -18.55
C ALA A 658 -9.03 4.47 -19.50
N ALA A 659 -8.72 5.74 -19.23
CA ALA A 659 -7.76 6.52 -20.01
C ALA A 659 -6.30 6.10 -19.77
N ASN A 660 -6.04 5.44 -18.64
CA ASN A 660 -4.71 5.24 -18.13
C ASN A 660 -4.31 3.76 -18.10
N ALA A 661 -5.19 2.83 -17.77
CA ALA A 661 -4.86 1.42 -17.60
C ALA A 661 -4.30 0.79 -18.88
N GLN A 662 -3.48 -0.25 -18.71
CA GLN A 662 -2.89 -0.95 -19.85
C GLN A 662 -3.74 -2.13 -20.31
N SER A 663 -4.43 -2.77 -19.37
CA SER A 663 -5.42 -3.79 -19.65
C SER A 663 -6.56 -3.67 -18.65
N ALA A 664 -7.74 -4.10 -19.09
CA ALA A 664 -8.89 -4.28 -18.23
C ALA A 664 -9.57 -5.61 -18.58
N VAL A 665 -9.88 -6.42 -17.58
CA VAL A 665 -10.71 -7.62 -17.73
C VAL A 665 -11.79 -7.54 -16.66
N ASN A 666 -13.06 -7.55 -17.08
CA ASN A 666 -14.20 -7.43 -16.16
C ASN A 666 -14.11 -6.22 -15.20
N LEU A 667 -13.71 -5.05 -15.72
CA LEU A 667 -13.49 -3.81 -14.94
C LEU A 667 -12.41 -3.90 -13.84
N VAL A 668 -11.62 -4.96 -13.84
CA VAL A 668 -10.36 -5.04 -13.11
C VAL A 668 -9.25 -4.49 -13.99
N TYR A 669 -8.71 -3.34 -13.61
CA TYR A 669 -7.71 -2.60 -14.35
C TYR A 669 -6.31 -2.99 -13.87
N THR A 670 -5.42 -3.36 -14.80
CA THR A 670 -4.01 -3.62 -14.52
C THR A 670 -3.14 -2.57 -15.20
N ARG A 671 -2.09 -2.12 -14.51
CA ARG A 671 -1.02 -1.27 -15.05
C ARG A 671 0.34 -1.89 -14.76
N THR A 672 1.24 -1.86 -15.75
CA THR A 672 2.64 -2.30 -15.60
C THR A 672 3.63 -1.16 -15.40
N VAL A 673 3.30 0.13 -15.63
CA VAL A 673 4.29 1.21 -15.49
C VAL A 673 3.69 2.47 -14.87
N TRP A 674 4.00 2.67 -13.59
CA TRP A 674 4.11 4.01 -13.02
C TRP A 674 5.59 4.42 -13.12
N PRO A 675 5.93 5.73 -13.16
CA PRO A 675 7.32 6.11 -12.95
C PRO A 675 7.81 5.51 -11.63
N ASP A 676 8.86 4.68 -11.68
CA ASP A 676 9.50 4.12 -10.48
C ASP A 676 10.19 5.21 -9.65
N VAL A 677 10.34 6.40 -10.22
CA VAL A 677 11.02 7.52 -9.61
C VAL A 677 10.07 8.25 -8.66
N ALA A 678 10.15 7.87 -7.40
CA ALA A 678 9.58 8.67 -6.35
C ALA A 678 10.52 9.86 -6.04
N ASP A 679 10.11 11.06 -6.44
CA ASP A 679 10.83 12.29 -6.14
C ASP A 679 10.36 12.88 -4.81
N TYR A 680 11.00 12.40 -3.74
CA TYR A 680 10.73 12.84 -2.37
C TYR A 680 11.53 14.09 -1.97
N GLN A 681 11.84 14.97 -2.92
CA GLN A 681 12.48 16.24 -2.61
C GLN A 681 11.54 17.14 -1.81
N PRO A 682 11.99 17.75 -0.70
CA PRO A 682 11.18 18.74 0.00
C PRO A 682 11.01 20.01 -0.86
N LEU A 683 9.75 20.41 -1.08
CA LEU A 683 9.39 21.63 -1.80
C LEU A 683 9.66 22.89 -0.98
N ALA A 684 9.63 24.04 -1.65
CA ALA A 684 9.68 25.33 -0.99
C ALA A 684 8.59 25.43 0.11
N GLY A 685 8.99 25.81 1.33
CA GLY A 685 8.09 25.90 2.48
C GLY A 685 7.73 24.56 3.13
N SER A 686 8.41 23.47 2.77
CA SER A 686 8.38 22.20 3.49
C SER A 686 8.95 22.36 4.92
N PRO A 687 8.33 21.73 5.94
CA PRO A 687 8.86 21.73 7.31
C PRO A 687 10.13 20.89 7.45
N LEU A 688 10.51 20.13 6.43
CA LEU A 688 11.71 19.28 6.44
C LEU A 688 12.98 20.08 6.14
N LEU A 689 12.86 21.24 5.49
CA LEU A 689 14.00 22.04 5.07
C LEU A 689 14.75 22.61 6.27
N ASP A 690 16.06 22.37 6.32
CA ASP A 690 16.97 22.86 7.36
C ASP A 690 16.50 22.57 8.81
N ALA A 691 15.81 21.45 9.01
CA ALA A 691 15.19 21.06 10.28
C ALA A 691 15.91 19.91 11.02
N GLY A 692 16.99 19.39 10.43
CA GLY A 692 17.74 18.27 10.99
C GLY A 692 18.70 18.64 12.14
N ALA A 693 19.33 17.62 12.71
CA ALA A 693 20.53 17.72 13.51
C ALA A 693 21.77 17.73 12.60
N ALA A 694 22.73 18.60 12.93
CA ALA A 694 23.95 18.75 12.15
C ALA A 694 24.85 17.51 12.23
N TYR A 695 25.50 17.16 11.12
CA TYR A 695 26.42 16.03 11.11
C TYR A 695 27.79 16.38 11.69
N ALA A 696 28.38 15.42 12.39
CA ALA A 696 29.78 15.49 12.79
C ALA A 696 30.76 15.34 11.61
N ALA A 697 30.34 14.70 10.52
CA ALA A 697 31.13 14.47 9.32
C ALA A 697 30.33 14.78 8.06
N ALA A 698 31.00 15.16 6.97
CA ALA A 698 30.33 15.43 5.71
C ALA A 698 29.69 14.16 5.14
N LYS A 699 28.52 14.29 4.52
CA LYS A 699 27.78 13.20 3.87
C LYS A 699 27.39 13.59 2.46
N THR A 700 27.07 12.63 1.61
CA THR A 700 26.50 12.90 0.28
C THR A 700 25.03 12.51 0.31
N ASP A 701 24.15 13.42 -0.07
CA ASP A 701 22.71 13.17 -0.09
C ASP A 701 22.29 12.24 -1.23
N PHE A 702 21.01 11.89 -1.29
CA PHE A 702 20.51 10.95 -2.29
C PHE A 702 20.72 11.41 -3.73
N GLY A 703 20.62 12.73 -3.98
CA GLY A 703 20.84 13.36 -5.28
C GLY A 703 22.31 13.47 -5.70
N GLY A 704 23.25 13.14 -4.81
CA GLY A 704 24.70 13.20 -5.07
C GLY A 704 25.37 14.49 -4.60
N GLN A 705 24.67 15.36 -3.89
CA GLN A 705 25.23 16.60 -3.35
C GLN A 705 25.96 16.37 -2.03
N LEU A 706 27.16 16.94 -1.90
CA LEU A 706 27.90 16.97 -0.64
C LEU A 706 27.23 17.91 0.37
N VAL A 707 26.95 17.39 1.56
CA VAL A 707 26.49 18.09 2.76
C VAL A 707 27.66 18.19 3.73
N PRO A 708 28.28 19.37 3.90
CA PRO A 708 29.44 19.54 4.78
C PRO A 708 29.13 19.24 6.25
N ALA A 709 30.15 18.79 7.00
CA ALA A 709 30.06 18.66 8.46
C ALA A 709 29.65 19.99 9.10
N GLY A 710 28.85 19.93 10.16
CA GLY A 710 28.30 21.10 10.86
C GLY A 710 27.10 21.77 10.18
N THR A 711 26.75 21.37 8.95
CA THR A 711 25.54 21.85 8.27
C THR A 711 24.31 21.23 8.92
N ILE A 712 23.26 22.04 9.15
CA ILE A 712 21.92 21.54 9.50
C ILE A 712 21.27 21.04 8.21
N PRO A 713 21.04 19.73 8.03
CA PRO A 713 20.48 19.20 6.80
C PRO A 713 18.95 19.33 6.80
N SER A 714 18.37 19.22 5.61
CA SER A 714 16.96 18.87 5.45
C SER A 714 16.73 17.44 5.98
N VAL A 715 15.55 17.17 6.56
CA VAL A 715 15.12 15.85 7.02
C VAL A 715 14.71 14.99 5.81
N GLY A 716 15.12 13.72 5.78
CA GLY A 716 14.88 12.82 4.65
C GLY A 716 16.00 12.84 3.60
N LEU A 717 15.67 12.44 2.37
CA LEU A 717 16.64 12.01 1.33
C LEU A 717 17.42 13.14 0.64
N TYR A 718 16.81 14.32 0.51
CA TYR A 718 17.31 15.35 -0.39
C TYR A 718 17.49 16.68 0.33
N GLN A 719 18.52 17.42 -0.08
CA GLN A 719 18.72 18.80 0.35
C GLN A 719 18.07 19.80 -0.62
N ARG A 720 17.84 21.03 -0.14
CA ARG A 720 17.26 22.11 -0.96
C ARG A 720 18.06 22.31 -2.27
N GLY A 721 17.35 22.37 -3.40
CA GLY A 721 17.92 22.76 -4.69
C GLY A 721 18.76 21.67 -5.38
N THR A 722 18.68 20.44 -4.90
CA THR A 722 19.35 19.29 -5.50
C THR A 722 18.59 18.89 -6.77
N ALA A 723 19.01 19.33 -7.95
CA ALA A 723 18.46 18.78 -9.19
C ALA A 723 18.76 17.27 -9.21
N SER A 724 17.76 16.43 -9.52
CA SER A 724 17.95 14.99 -9.63
C SER A 724 18.96 14.69 -10.75
N SER A 725 20.22 14.46 -10.37
CA SER A 725 21.25 14.04 -11.33
C SER A 725 21.09 12.55 -11.60
N GLY A 726 20.03 12.22 -12.36
CA GLY A 726 19.80 10.97 -13.09
C GLY A 726 20.46 9.71 -12.53
N PHE A 727 19.89 9.14 -11.48
CA PHE A 727 19.83 7.68 -11.38
C PHE A 727 18.36 7.29 -11.43
N THR A 728 17.84 7.13 -12.63
CA THR A 728 16.55 6.47 -12.85
C THR A 728 16.79 4.98 -12.58
N PRO A 729 16.25 4.38 -11.49
CA PRO A 729 16.16 2.93 -11.41
C PRO A 729 15.50 2.44 -12.71
N ALA A 730 16.03 1.36 -13.27
CA ALA A 730 15.51 0.86 -14.53
C ALA A 730 14.01 0.55 -14.37
N PRO A 731 13.12 1.04 -15.25
CA PRO A 731 11.78 0.49 -15.30
C PRO A 731 11.92 -1.01 -15.52
N LEU A 732 11.31 -1.81 -14.65
CA LEU A 732 11.19 -3.25 -14.80
C LEU A 732 10.38 -3.53 -16.08
N MET A 733 11.04 -3.50 -17.24
CA MET A 733 10.46 -4.02 -18.48
C MET A 733 10.35 -5.54 -18.34
N LEU A 734 9.18 -6.02 -17.91
CA LEU A 734 8.78 -7.39 -18.15
C LEU A 734 8.55 -7.55 -19.66
N LEU A 735 9.51 -8.18 -20.35
CA LEU A 735 9.20 -8.85 -21.61
C LEU A 735 8.20 -9.97 -21.32
N LEU A 736 6.93 -9.74 -21.66
CA LEU A 736 5.95 -10.78 -21.91
C LEU A 736 5.59 -10.70 -23.39
N LEU A 737 6.25 -11.54 -24.20
CA LEU A 737 5.79 -12.07 -25.49
C LEU A 737 6.78 -13.17 -25.95
N GLN A 738 6.68 -14.35 -25.33
CA GLN A 738 6.52 -15.65 -25.99
C GLN A 738 5.66 -16.56 -25.11
#